data_AF-B0RKP2-F1
#
_entry.id   AF-B0RKP2-F1
#
_cell.length_a   1.000
_cell.length_b   1.000
_cell.length_c   1.000
_cell.angle_alpha   90.00
_cell.angle_beta   90.00
_cell.angle_gamma   90.00
#
_symmetry.space_group_name_H-M   'P 1'
#
loop_
_entity.id
_entity.type
_entity.pdbx_description
1 polymer ?
#
loop_
_entity_poly.entity_id
_entity_poly.type
_entity_poly.pdbx_seq_one_letter_code
_entity_poly.pdbx_strand_id
1 'polypeptide(L)'
;MDKIIFCHRSAGYGSSLLLAVFSLSFISSSVNAAISSDCSGSSYCTNKTIDANTAGYIDKSPVYFLGNTDLTVSASQAFNNNKGTYEFRENTHVKVNAESGLNGGTYTLRGGSTPGKVEIDINASSGINNAKLTALAGSNGVVNANTEKAINGGSQIFNAGTTLNINAADGVFNSTGLTFTDATLNLNASDAFSKNSMSSGNVGSVKGTSTVNINATGGMSGGQLNIQDSSEVNVTGNGSVTGGTLLFTGSSVLNADTANAIAGETNNTNKQIFQSGTTMNVNAATALSGGNQTFNDATLNVNASQGISGGYQILAKSSVLNTEADQAIIGGQIKLQDNAVFNANGKSTITGGIQNFNDNSILNANGENTLSGGSQNFSGNSILNGNSKGAISGNSKQIFSNNAIFNANVSQAVTGGTSTTFKDDAVMNISAQHAVDGGNLLFDGNSTLNINTADTINGGEQRFKGNSLINLNHENSLYNTTLKLEGNASVNINADNALNYTDHIVFSKTYDTTTGSILDVNGHSLTIGSISGNDTNAVIKNSSAQDAILTTGLYDYGVFAGQSYQYDSFLQRGAMRADAVVSSALGDITRQAGLALIPQFADRLVPEPSGMAQNGQGIWVRTLYGQQENQGDGATNAAWKAT
;
A
#
# COMPACT_ATOMS: atom_id res chain seq x y z
N MET A 1 10.65 57.93 21.55
CA MET A 1 11.74 58.87 21.28
C MET A 1 11.17 60.27 21.39
N ASP A 2 11.40 60.88 22.54
CA ASP A 2 11.02 62.24 22.88
C ASP A 2 11.85 63.26 22.10
N LYS A 3 11.23 64.39 21.73
CA LYS A 3 11.92 65.68 21.66
C LYS A 3 10.91 66.81 21.80
N ILE A 4 10.89 67.35 23.02
CA ILE A 4 10.33 68.65 23.36
C ILE A 4 11.35 69.72 22.96
N ILE A 5 10.89 70.82 22.36
CA ILE A 5 11.62 72.10 22.34
C ILE A 5 10.67 73.18 22.87
N PHE A 6 11.07 73.83 23.96
CA PHE A 6 10.46 75.02 24.52
C PHE A 6 11.23 76.27 24.05
N CYS A 7 10.50 77.32 23.66
CA CYS A 7 11.00 78.70 23.74
C CYS A 7 10.03 79.53 24.58
N HIS A 8 10.57 80.12 25.65
CA HIS A 8 9.90 81.07 26.54
C HIS A 8 10.34 82.50 26.17
N ARG A 9 9.43 83.46 26.16
CA ARG A 9 9.57 84.72 26.94
C ARG A 9 8.28 85.53 26.99
N SER A 10 8.14 86.20 28.12
CA SER A 10 7.01 86.86 28.77
C SER A 10 6.83 88.35 28.44
N ALA A 11 5.61 88.89 28.56
CA ALA A 11 5.20 89.85 29.63
C ALA A 11 3.93 90.67 29.26
N GLY A 12 2.93 90.65 30.15
CA GLY A 12 2.35 91.87 30.77
C GLY A 12 1.25 92.69 30.06
N TYR A 13 0.04 92.61 30.65
CA TYR A 13 -1.03 93.63 30.78
C TYR A 13 -2.00 93.95 29.61
N GLY A 14 -3.30 93.78 29.89
CA GLY A 14 -4.40 94.31 29.08
C GLY A 14 -5.76 93.67 29.41
N SER A 15 -6.41 94.14 30.47
CA SER A 15 -7.77 93.76 30.87
C SER A 15 -8.84 94.38 29.96
N SER A 16 -9.74 93.58 29.38
CA SER A 16 -11.21 93.74 29.48
C SER A 16 -11.97 92.79 28.54
N LEU A 17 -12.75 91.92 29.18
CA LEU A 17 -14.13 91.51 28.87
C LEU A 17 -14.56 91.41 27.38
N LEU A 18 -14.70 90.19 26.88
CA LEU A 18 -15.73 89.89 25.87
C LEU A 18 -16.35 88.51 26.15
N LEU A 19 -17.67 88.53 26.35
CA LEU A 19 -18.55 87.36 26.41
C LEU A 19 -18.26 86.40 25.24
N ALA A 20 -18.04 85.13 25.55
CA ALA A 20 -18.24 84.05 24.59
C ALA A 20 -19.06 82.94 25.25
N VAL A 21 -20.29 82.90 24.77
CA VAL A 21 -21.37 81.94 24.96
C VAL A 21 -20.86 80.50 25.03
N PHE A 22 -21.37 79.78 26.04
CA PHE A 22 -21.38 78.33 26.11
C PHE A 22 -21.94 77.71 24.83
N SER A 23 -21.17 76.86 24.18
CA SER A 23 -21.70 75.70 23.49
C SER A 23 -20.90 74.48 23.93
N LEU A 24 -21.31 73.92 25.08
CA LEU A 24 -21.15 72.49 25.32
C LEU A 24 -21.92 71.77 24.20
N SER A 25 -21.24 71.42 23.11
CA SER A 25 -21.71 70.35 22.25
C SER A 25 -21.43 69.03 22.96
N PHE A 26 -22.26 68.73 23.95
CA PHE A 26 -22.65 67.36 24.26
C PHE A 26 -23.27 66.80 22.97
N ILE A 27 -22.43 66.23 22.10
CA ILE A 27 -22.90 65.17 21.22
C ILE A 27 -22.84 63.92 22.09
N SER A 28 -23.84 63.79 22.97
CA SER A 28 -24.29 62.44 23.33
C SER A 28 -24.91 61.88 22.06
N SER A 29 -24.12 61.17 21.26
CA SER A 29 -24.68 60.11 20.44
C SER A 29 -25.22 59.10 21.44
N SER A 30 -26.45 59.32 21.90
CA SER A 30 -27.27 58.28 22.49
C SER A 30 -27.32 57.20 21.43
N VAL A 31 -26.50 56.18 21.61
CA VAL A 31 -26.67 54.91 20.95
C VAL A 31 -28.06 54.48 21.40
N ASN A 32 -29.06 54.63 20.53
CA ASN A 32 -30.42 54.20 20.82
C ASN A 32 -30.41 52.67 20.85
N ALA A 33 -30.01 52.18 22.01
CA ALA A 33 -30.33 50.91 22.60
C ALA A 33 -31.81 50.56 22.39
N ALA A 34 -32.11 49.57 21.53
CA ALA A 34 -33.48 49.26 21.12
C ALA A 34 -33.96 47.87 21.57
N ILE A 35 -33.06 46.96 21.97
CA ILE A 35 -33.53 45.65 22.48
C ILE A 35 -34.23 45.74 23.85
N SER A 36 -33.92 46.77 24.64
CA SER A 36 -34.63 47.05 25.89
C SER A 36 -36.08 47.50 25.63
N SER A 37 -36.35 48.25 24.56
CA SER A 37 -37.72 48.56 24.13
C SER A 37 -38.43 47.33 23.58
N ASP A 38 -37.78 46.58 22.70
CA ASP A 38 -38.45 45.52 21.94
C ASP A 38 -38.79 44.29 22.79
N CYS A 39 -38.04 44.09 23.87
CA CYS A 39 -38.24 43.01 24.84
C CYS A 39 -38.69 43.51 26.23
N SER A 40 -39.34 44.69 26.28
CA SER A 40 -40.06 45.21 27.44
C SER A 40 -39.23 45.27 28.74
N GLY A 41 -37.95 45.63 28.64
CA GLY A 41 -37.03 45.72 29.77
C GLY A 41 -36.59 44.38 30.40
N SER A 42 -37.17 43.25 29.99
CA SER A 42 -36.78 41.92 30.49
C SER A 42 -35.58 41.36 29.70
N SER A 43 -34.85 40.40 30.28
CA SER A 43 -33.83 39.65 29.52
C SER A 43 -34.43 38.70 28.47
N TYR A 44 -35.75 38.54 28.39
CA TYR A 44 -36.42 37.55 27.54
C TYR A 44 -37.15 38.21 26.36
N CYS A 45 -36.83 37.76 25.15
CA CYS A 45 -37.44 38.17 23.89
C CYS A 45 -38.22 36.97 23.33
N THR A 46 -39.54 36.95 23.50
CA THR A 46 -40.39 35.79 23.15
C THR A 46 -41.33 36.11 21.99
N ASN A 47 -41.37 35.24 20.97
CA ASN A 47 -42.24 35.35 19.80
C ASN A 47 -42.12 36.71 19.09
N LYS A 48 -40.90 37.08 18.70
CA LYS A 48 -40.60 38.41 18.13
C LYS A 48 -40.05 38.33 16.72
N THR A 49 -40.33 39.35 15.93
CA THR A 49 -39.56 39.66 14.71
C THR A 49 -38.78 40.93 14.99
N ILE A 50 -37.45 40.86 14.92
CA ILE A 50 -36.52 41.93 15.34
C ILE A 50 -35.56 42.22 14.20
N ASP A 51 -35.31 43.50 13.92
CA ASP A 51 -34.25 43.96 13.02
C ASP A 51 -33.25 44.83 13.80
N ALA A 52 -32.08 44.25 14.11
CA ALA A 52 -30.98 44.92 14.78
C ALA A 52 -30.17 45.74 13.77
N ASN A 53 -30.69 46.93 13.45
CA ASN A 53 -30.21 47.80 12.37
C ASN A 53 -29.39 49.01 12.83
N THR A 54 -28.98 49.06 14.10
CA THR A 54 -28.04 50.05 14.64
C THR A 54 -26.85 49.39 15.33
N ALA A 55 -25.70 50.05 15.36
CA ALA A 55 -24.56 49.58 16.14
C ALA A 55 -24.88 49.67 17.64
N GLY A 56 -24.51 48.65 18.43
CA GLY A 56 -24.86 48.57 19.85
C GLY A 56 -26.36 48.45 20.12
N TYR A 57 -27.14 47.97 19.14
CA TYR A 57 -28.57 47.72 19.27
C TYR A 57 -28.90 46.89 20.52
N ILE A 58 -28.05 45.91 20.82
CA ILE A 58 -28.14 45.07 22.01
C ILE A 58 -27.42 45.76 23.17
N ASP A 59 -28.19 46.43 24.01
CA ASP A 59 -27.73 47.29 25.11
C ASP A 59 -27.61 46.60 26.46
N LYS A 60 -28.13 45.37 26.56
CA LYS A 60 -28.20 44.60 27.79
C LYS A 60 -27.63 43.20 27.58
N SER A 61 -27.14 42.61 28.68
CA SER A 61 -26.68 41.23 28.73
C SER A 61 -26.90 40.70 30.15
N PRO A 62 -27.46 39.48 30.33
CA PRO A 62 -27.80 38.51 29.28
C PRO A 62 -29.11 38.82 28.54
N VAL A 63 -29.25 38.28 27.31
CA VAL A 63 -30.50 38.27 26.52
C VAL A 63 -30.81 36.85 26.05
N TYR A 64 -32.08 36.46 26.18
CA TYR A 64 -32.62 35.16 25.78
C TYR A 64 -33.70 35.35 24.72
N PHE A 65 -33.50 34.82 23.53
CA PHE A 65 -34.49 34.75 22.46
C PHE A 65 -35.16 33.37 22.48
N LEU A 66 -36.49 33.33 22.46
CA LEU A 66 -37.27 32.08 22.58
C LEU A 66 -38.62 32.17 21.84
N GLY A 67 -39.29 31.03 21.70
CA GLY A 67 -40.50 30.89 20.89
C GLY A 67 -40.21 30.98 19.40
N ASN A 68 -41.22 31.37 18.62
CA ASN A 68 -41.11 31.64 17.19
C ASN A 68 -40.51 33.04 17.00
N THR A 69 -39.18 33.14 17.03
CA THR A 69 -38.47 34.42 16.97
C THR A 69 -37.58 34.53 15.74
N ASP A 70 -37.76 35.57 14.95
CA ASP A 70 -36.92 35.92 13.80
C ASP A 70 -36.08 37.15 14.12
N LEU A 71 -34.75 37.02 14.12
CA LEU A 71 -33.82 38.12 14.33
C LEU A 71 -33.00 38.37 13.07
N THR A 72 -33.12 39.55 12.49
CA THR A 72 -32.22 40.01 11.43
C THR A 72 -31.19 40.96 12.04
N VAL A 73 -29.90 40.70 11.80
CA VAL A 73 -28.78 41.54 12.22
C VAL A 73 -28.25 42.28 11.02
N SER A 74 -28.71 43.53 10.87
CA SER A 74 -28.46 44.37 9.70
C SER A 74 -27.37 45.42 9.92
N ALA A 75 -26.99 45.69 11.18
CA ALA A 75 -25.91 46.61 11.51
C ALA A 75 -24.64 45.92 11.99
N SER A 76 -23.50 46.48 11.60
CA SER A 76 -22.21 46.10 12.16
C SER A 76 -22.15 46.39 13.65
N GLN A 77 -21.60 45.44 14.41
CA GLN A 77 -21.52 45.50 15.87
C GLN A 77 -22.89 45.75 16.53
N ALA A 78 -23.97 45.20 15.97
CA ALA A 78 -25.29 45.22 16.62
C ALA A 78 -25.23 44.58 18.02
N PHE A 79 -24.44 43.51 18.15
CA PHE A 79 -24.02 42.93 19.42
C PHE A 79 -22.55 43.32 19.65
N ASN A 80 -22.27 44.30 20.52
CA ASN A 80 -20.92 44.87 20.70
C ASN A 80 -20.32 44.68 22.10
N ASN A 81 -20.89 43.80 22.92
CA ASN A 81 -20.37 43.51 24.25
C ASN A 81 -19.46 42.28 24.24
N ASN A 82 -18.15 42.50 24.37
CA ASN A 82 -17.13 41.43 24.39
C ASN A 82 -17.32 40.41 25.54
N LYS A 83 -18.05 40.76 26.60
CA LYS A 83 -18.42 39.87 27.71
C LYS A 83 -19.91 39.53 27.71
N GLY A 84 -20.63 39.93 26.66
CA GLY A 84 -22.06 39.71 26.51
C GLY A 84 -22.39 38.22 26.45
N THR A 85 -23.54 37.84 26.98
CA THR A 85 -24.08 36.48 26.93
C THR A 85 -25.45 36.52 26.28
N TYR A 86 -25.60 35.77 25.19
CA TYR A 86 -26.80 35.74 24.39
C TYR A 86 -27.20 34.30 24.15
N GLU A 87 -28.50 34.04 24.17
CA GLU A 87 -29.01 32.69 24.02
C GLU A 87 -30.20 32.65 23.07
N PHE A 88 -30.19 31.68 22.16
CA PHE A 88 -31.25 31.43 21.19
C PHE A 88 -31.87 30.07 21.50
N ARG A 89 -33.20 30.03 21.62
CA ARG A 89 -33.95 28.84 22.05
C ARG A 89 -35.13 28.53 21.15
N GLU A 90 -35.59 27.29 21.20
CA GLU A 90 -36.84 26.85 20.54
C GLU A 90 -36.80 27.08 19.02
N ASN A 91 -37.77 27.81 18.46
CA ASN A 91 -37.89 28.09 17.02
C ASN A 91 -37.33 29.48 16.68
N THR A 92 -36.07 29.70 17.04
CA THR A 92 -35.39 30.98 16.76
C THR A 92 -34.60 30.90 15.46
N HIS A 93 -34.85 31.83 14.53
CA HIS A 93 -34.06 32.03 13.31
C HIS A 93 -33.28 33.35 13.39
N VAL A 94 -31.97 33.31 13.14
CA VAL A 94 -31.09 34.47 13.14
C VAL A 94 -30.45 34.64 11.77
N LYS A 95 -30.63 35.80 11.13
CA LYS A 95 -29.97 36.17 9.89
C LYS A 95 -28.92 37.24 10.16
N VAL A 96 -27.65 36.92 9.98
CA VAL A 96 -26.53 37.83 10.17
C VAL A 96 -26.07 38.37 8.82
N ASN A 97 -26.54 39.57 8.49
CA ASN A 97 -26.32 40.22 7.19
C ASN A 97 -25.28 41.36 7.25
N ALA A 98 -24.67 41.60 8.42
CA ALA A 98 -23.68 42.64 8.62
C ALA A 98 -22.35 42.10 9.17
N GLU A 99 -21.25 42.72 8.73
CA GLU A 99 -19.90 42.42 9.22
C GLU A 99 -19.78 42.73 10.71
N SER A 100 -19.18 41.81 11.47
CA SER A 100 -19.10 41.89 12.93
C SER A 100 -20.48 42.12 13.58
N GLY A 101 -21.57 41.63 12.98
CA GLY A 101 -22.91 41.78 13.55
C GLY A 101 -23.03 41.15 14.93
N LEU A 102 -22.44 39.95 15.08
CA LEU A 102 -22.26 39.22 16.33
C LEU A 102 -20.78 39.32 16.77
N ASN A 103 -20.41 40.41 17.45
CA ASN A 103 -19.02 40.71 17.79
C ASN A 103 -18.69 40.42 19.26
N GLY A 104 -17.68 39.59 19.50
CA GLY A 104 -17.26 39.17 20.84
C GLY A 104 -18.37 38.45 21.62
N GLY A 105 -18.15 38.22 22.92
CA GLY A 105 -19.16 37.63 23.80
C GLY A 105 -19.37 36.13 23.58
N THR A 106 -20.45 35.61 24.16
CA THR A 106 -20.85 34.20 24.10
C THR A 106 -22.28 34.08 23.58
N TYR A 107 -22.45 33.28 22.53
CA TYR A 107 -23.72 32.95 21.90
C TYR A 107 -24.02 31.48 22.11
N THR A 108 -25.17 31.17 22.73
CA THR A 108 -25.58 29.79 23.04
C THR A 108 -26.85 29.41 22.29
N LEU A 109 -26.85 28.28 21.59
CA LEU A 109 -28.07 27.68 21.05
C LEU A 109 -28.51 26.59 22.03
N ARG A 110 -29.74 26.67 22.54
CA ARG A 110 -30.26 25.71 23.54
C ARG A 110 -31.64 25.23 23.16
N GLY A 111 -31.93 23.96 23.43
CA GLY A 111 -33.31 23.47 23.41
C GLY A 111 -34.18 24.21 24.44
N GLY A 112 -35.45 24.42 24.11
CA GLY A 112 -36.43 24.92 25.07
C GLY A 112 -37.29 23.82 25.67
N SER A 113 -38.38 24.21 26.32
CA SER A 113 -39.40 23.26 26.81
C SER A 113 -40.27 22.72 25.68
N THR A 114 -40.28 23.41 24.54
CA THR A 114 -40.95 22.98 23.31
C THR A 114 -39.92 22.44 22.31
N PRO A 115 -40.21 21.33 21.60
CA PRO A 115 -39.38 20.89 20.49
C PRO A 115 -39.28 21.99 19.43
N GLY A 116 -38.07 22.35 19.05
CA GLY A 116 -37.82 23.39 18.06
C GLY A 116 -36.43 23.29 17.45
N LYS A 117 -36.18 24.16 16.47
CA LYS A 117 -34.91 24.30 15.75
C LYS A 117 -34.38 25.73 15.91
N VAL A 118 -33.14 25.86 16.38
CA VAL A 118 -32.43 27.14 16.36
C VAL A 118 -31.55 27.21 15.12
N GLU A 119 -31.75 28.21 14.27
CA GLU A 119 -31.01 28.37 13.02
C GLU A 119 -30.30 29.72 12.96
N ILE A 120 -29.03 29.73 12.56
CA ILE A 120 -28.23 30.94 12.34
C ILE A 120 -27.67 30.93 10.91
N ASP A 121 -28.15 31.84 10.07
CA ASP A 121 -27.64 32.09 8.73
C ASP A 121 -26.67 33.26 8.73
N ILE A 122 -25.41 33.01 8.38
CA ILE A 122 -24.36 34.04 8.35
C ILE A 122 -24.05 34.38 6.90
N ASN A 123 -24.57 35.52 6.45
CA ASN A 123 -24.47 35.98 5.06
C ASN A 123 -23.45 37.12 4.87
N ALA A 124 -22.82 37.58 5.96
CA ALA A 124 -21.78 38.59 5.94
C ALA A 124 -20.41 38.04 6.38
N SER A 125 -19.35 38.54 5.74
CA SER A 125 -17.96 38.25 6.13
C SER A 125 -17.73 38.74 7.55
N SER A 126 -17.04 37.92 8.35
CA SER A 126 -16.87 38.13 9.79
C SER A 126 -18.19 38.43 10.52
N GLY A 127 -19.32 37.88 10.07
CA GLY A 127 -20.63 38.09 10.67
C GLY A 127 -20.64 37.68 12.15
N ILE A 128 -19.94 36.58 12.48
CA ILE A 128 -19.50 36.26 13.84
C ILE A 128 -18.01 36.59 13.94
N ASN A 129 -17.65 37.52 14.81
CA ASN A 129 -16.26 37.97 14.97
C ASN A 129 -15.77 37.82 16.41
N ASN A 130 -14.67 37.11 16.61
CA ASN A 130 -13.98 36.87 17.88
C ASN A 130 -14.91 36.45 19.03
N ALA A 131 -15.96 35.69 18.72
CA ALA A 131 -16.99 35.30 19.66
C ALA A 131 -16.94 33.80 19.99
N LYS A 132 -17.42 33.45 21.19
CA LYS A 132 -17.69 32.06 21.53
C LYS A 132 -19.08 31.67 21.07
N LEU A 133 -19.17 30.66 20.20
CA LEU A 133 -20.45 30.05 19.79
C LEU A 133 -20.58 28.67 20.40
N THR A 134 -21.70 28.36 21.03
CA THR A 134 -21.92 27.05 21.67
C THR A 134 -23.31 26.54 21.35
N ALA A 135 -23.41 25.51 20.52
CA ALA A 135 -24.66 24.80 20.29
C ALA A 135 -24.74 23.60 21.24
N LEU A 136 -25.71 23.62 22.15
CA LEU A 136 -25.90 22.60 23.17
C LEU A 136 -26.71 21.42 22.64
N ALA A 137 -26.52 20.26 23.26
CA ALA A 137 -27.31 19.07 22.98
C ALA A 137 -28.82 19.35 23.10
N GLY A 138 -29.61 18.80 22.18
CA GLY A 138 -31.07 18.98 22.15
C GLY A 138 -31.55 20.35 21.63
N SER A 139 -30.64 21.23 21.18
CA SER A 139 -31.02 22.49 20.51
C SER A 139 -31.48 22.30 19.07
N ASN A 140 -31.16 21.17 18.44
CA ASN A 140 -31.26 20.97 16.99
C ASN A 140 -30.64 22.14 16.20
N GLY A 141 -29.58 22.73 16.77
CA GLY A 141 -28.98 23.95 16.28
C GLY A 141 -28.34 23.74 14.91
N VAL A 142 -28.67 24.61 13.95
CA VAL A 142 -28.05 24.64 12.62
C VAL A 142 -27.40 25.98 12.40
N VAL A 143 -26.10 25.98 12.08
CA VAL A 143 -25.34 27.19 11.76
C VAL A 143 -24.87 27.10 10.31
N ASN A 144 -25.23 28.09 9.50
CA ASN A 144 -24.91 28.15 8.08
C ASN A 144 -23.92 29.30 7.83
N ALA A 145 -22.65 28.95 7.58
CA ALA A 145 -21.61 29.89 7.17
C ALA A 145 -21.65 30.04 5.63
N ASN A 146 -22.41 31.02 5.13
CA ASN A 146 -22.74 31.16 3.71
C ASN A 146 -21.77 32.05 2.93
N THR A 147 -20.73 32.58 3.57
CA THR A 147 -19.77 33.49 2.94
C THR A 147 -18.37 33.28 3.51
N GLU A 148 -17.37 33.79 2.79
CA GLU A 148 -15.97 33.69 3.21
C GLU A 148 -15.78 34.37 4.57
N LYS A 149 -15.07 33.70 5.49
CA LYS A 149 -14.82 34.20 6.85
C LYS A 149 -16.10 34.50 7.64
N ALA A 150 -17.23 33.86 7.35
CA ALA A 150 -18.49 34.08 8.07
C ALA A 150 -18.30 34.02 9.59
N ILE A 151 -17.51 33.05 10.06
CA ILE A 151 -17.03 32.95 11.43
C ILE A 151 -15.53 33.26 11.45
N ASN A 152 -15.14 34.37 12.06
CA ASN A 152 -13.76 34.83 12.13
C ASN A 152 -13.29 34.87 13.59
N GLY A 153 -12.34 34.01 13.94
CA GLY A 153 -11.79 33.91 15.29
C GLY A 153 -12.73 33.25 16.30
N GLY A 154 -12.43 33.45 17.58
CA GLY A 154 -13.22 32.90 18.69
C GLY A 154 -13.20 31.36 18.75
N SER A 155 -14.10 30.79 19.57
CA SER A 155 -14.21 29.33 19.75
C SER A 155 -15.64 28.85 19.49
N GLN A 156 -15.77 27.76 18.74
CA GLN A 156 -17.04 27.19 18.32
C GLN A 156 -17.16 25.76 18.85
N ILE A 157 -18.27 25.47 19.53
CA ILE A 157 -18.54 24.18 20.15
C ILE A 157 -19.92 23.71 19.71
N PHE A 158 -19.98 22.51 19.14
CA PHE A 158 -21.18 21.85 18.66
C PHE A 158 -21.35 20.51 19.38
N ASN A 159 -22.53 20.28 19.97
CA ASN A 159 -22.83 19.06 20.71
C ASN A 159 -23.94 18.25 20.04
N ALA A 160 -24.34 17.14 20.67
CA ALA A 160 -25.30 16.16 20.15
C ALA A 160 -26.50 16.76 19.40
N GLY A 161 -26.68 16.34 18.14
CA GLY A 161 -27.80 16.73 17.28
C GLY A 161 -27.73 18.15 16.70
N THR A 162 -26.54 18.77 16.68
CA THR A 162 -26.31 20.08 16.08
C THR A 162 -25.47 19.98 14.81
N THR A 163 -25.57 20.99 13.93
CA THR A 163 -24.92 20.99 12.61
C THR A 163 -24.24 22.33 12.33
N LEU A 164 -23.00 22.26 11.82
CA LEU A 164 -22.34 23.38 11.15
C LEU A 164 -22.25 23.08 9.64
N ASN A 165 -22.83 23.94 8.83
CA ASN A 165 -22.68 23.93 7.38
C ASN A 165 -21.69 25.03 6.96
N ILE A 166 -20.57 24.64 6.35
CA ILE A 166 -19.61 25.56 5.75
C ILE A 166 -19.86 25.58 4.24
N ASN A 167 -20.56 26.60 3.77
CA ASN A 167 -21.05 26.73 2.40
C ASN A 167 -20.19 27.66 1.53
N ALA A 168 -19.09 28.16 2.06
CA ALA A 168 -18.13 29.02 1.37
C ALA A 168 -16.69 28.68 1.78
N ALA A 169 -15.73 29.04 0.92
CA ALA A 169 -14.30 28.93 1.22
C ALA A 169 -13.97 29.67 2.52
N ASP A 170 -13.12 29.10 3.37
CA ASP A 170 -12.73 29.69 4.66
C ASP A 170 -13.94 30.19 5.50
N GLY A 171 -15.10 29.52 5.41
CA GLY A 171 -16.31 29.97 6.12
C GLY A 171 -16.14 29.98 7.65
N VAL A 172 -15.22 29.15 8.17
CA VAL A 172 -14.56 29.35 9.46
C VAL A 172 -13.12 29.76 9.18
N PHE A 173 -12.66 30.85 9.81
CA PHE A 173 -11.34 31.42 9.64
C PHE A 173 -10.71 31.79 10.98
N ASN A 174 -9.42 31.45 11.14
CA ASN A 174 -8.59 31.79 12.28
C ASN A 174 -9.22 31.42 13.64
N SER A 175 -10.01 30.35 13.70
CA SER A 175 -10.67 29.91 14.93
C SER A 175 -9.63 29.49 15.99
N THR A 176 -9.85 29.85 17.25
CA THR A 176 -9.03 29.40 18.37
C THR A 176 -9.46 28.05 18.93
N GLY A 177 -10.62 27.55 18.51
CA GLY A 177 -11.06 26.20 18.86
C GLY A 177 -12.36 25.84 18.15
N LEU A 178 -12.35 24.70 17.46
CA LEU A 178 -13.52 24.15 16.77
C LEU A 178 -13.73 22.73 17.28
N THR A 179 -14.82 22.50 18.01
CA THR A 179 -15.10 21.21 18.66
C THR A 179 -16.49 20.69 18.31
N PHE A 180 -16.55 19.42 17.91
CA PHE A 180 -17.76 18.66 17.66
C PHE A 180 -17.80 17.45 18.58
N THR A 181 -18.92 17.24 19.28
CA THR A 181 -19.20 16.06 20.10
C THR A 181 -20.59 15.55 19.74
N ASP A 182 -20.70 14.37 19.13
CA ASP A 182 -21.95 13.81 18.59
C ASP A 182 -22.69 14.75 17.61
N ALA A 183 -21.94 15.57 16.88
CA ALA A 183 -22.47 16.63 16.02
C ALA A 183 -22.07 16.44 14.55
N THR A 184 -22.68 17.20 13.65
CA THR A 184 -22.40 17.13 12.21
C THR A 184 -21.65 18.36 11.72
N LEU A 185 -20.57 18.15 10.96
CA LEU A 185 -19.86 19.15 10.19
C LEU A 185 -20.02 18.85 8.70
N ASN A 186 -20.53 19.82 7.92
CA ASN A 186 -20.64 19.69 6.48
C ASN A 186 -19.72 20.68 5.78
N LEU A 187 -18.81 20.18 4.94
CA LEU A 187 -17.90 20.95 4.10
C LEU A 187 -18.45 20.99 2.67
N ASN A 188 -19.19 22.05 2.34
CA ASN A 188 -20.00 22.16 1.13
C ASN A 188 -19.39 23.07 0.05
N ALA A 189 -18.19 23.60 0.26
CA ALA A 189 -17.48 24.44 -0.69
C ALA A 189 -16.01 24.05 -0.79
N SER A 190 -15.35 24.39 -1.91
CA SER A 190 -13.88 24.32 -2.00
C SER A 190 -13.26 25.17 -0.90
N ASP A 191 -12.19 24.67 -0.29
CA ASP A 191 -11.49 25.32 0.81
C ASP A 191 -12.39 25.62 2.02
N ALA A 192 -13.52 24.90 2.18
CA ALA A 192 -14.37 25.03 3.36
C ALA A 192 -13.59 24.77 4.66
N PHE A 193 -12.66 23.81 4.63
CA PHE A 193 -11.64 23.64 5.66
C PHE A 193 -10.24 23.73 5.04
N SER A 194 -9.50 24.77 5.39
CA SER A 194 -8.18 25.08 4.83
C SER A 194 -7.14 25.29 5.94
N LYS A 195 -5.90 25.61 5.54
CA LYS A 195 -4.84 26.02 6.47
C LYS A 195 -5.19 27.28 7.28
N ASN A 196 -6.16 28.07 6.82
CA ASN A 196 -6.58 29.30 7.46
C ASN A 196 -7.74 29.09 8.45
N SER A 197 -8.38 27.91 8.45
CA SER A 197 -9.59 27.69 9.26
C SER A 197 -9.33 27.76 10.76
N MET A 198 -8.19 27.21 11.18
CA MET A 198 -7.70 27.28 12.55
C MET A 198 -6.59 28.33 12.66
N SER A 199 -6.56 29.02 13.80
CA SER A 199 -5.42 29.86 14.18
C SER A 199 -4.16 29.03 14.35
N SER A 200 -2.99 29.65 14.13
CA SER A 200 -1.70 28.97 14.13
C SER A 200 -1.49 28.12 15.39
N GLY A 201 -1.15 26.85 15.20
CA GLY A 201 -0.92 25.88 16.27
C GLY A 201 -2.18 25.19 16.82
N ASN A 202 -3.38 25.59 16.38
CA ASN A 202 -4.63 24.97 16.79
C ASN A 202 -5.16 23.98 15.74
N VAL A 203 -5.98 23.04 16.20
CA VAL A 203 -6.56 21.97 15.38
C VAL A 203 -8.06 21.85 15.66
N GLY A 204 -8.84 21.38 14.68
CA GLY A 204 -10.24 21.02 14.89
C GLY A 204 -10.36 19.67 15.61
N SER A 205 -11.38 19.51 16.44
CA SER A 205 -11.59 18.32 17.28
C SER A 205 -12.99 17.75 17.05
N VAL A 206 -13.07 16.49 16.63
CA VAL A 206 -14.31 15.78 16.31
C VAL A 206 -14.36 14.51 17.14
N LYS A 207 -15.40 14.36 17.98
CA LYS A 207 -15.48 13.38 19.06
C LYS A 207 -16.85 12.70 19.17
N GLY A 208 -16.92 11.64 19.95
CA GLY A 208 -18.13 10.83 20.15
C GLY A 208 -18.51 10.10 18.87
N THR A 209 -19.74 10.30 18.43
CA THR A 209 -20.36 9.74 17.22
C THR A 209 -20.56 10.83 16.15
N SER A 210 -19.70 11.85 16.15
CA SER A 210 -19.80 12.96 15.20
C SER A 210 -19.60 12.51 13.76
N THR A 211 -20.16 13.27 12.82
CA THR A 211 -20.01 13.02 11.38
C THR A 211 -19.41 14.25 10.70
N VAL A 212 -18.39 14.05 9.88
CA VAL A 212 -17.86 15.06 8.95
C VAL A 212 -18.19 14.64 7.52
N ASN A 213 -19.00 15.44 6.83
CA ASN A 213 -19.31 15.20 5.42
C ASN A 213 -18.52 16.16 4.54
N ILE A 214 -17.70 15.62 3.65
CA ILE A 214 -16.94 16.36 2.65
C ILE A 214 -17.68 16.21 1.33
N ASN A 215 -18.40 17.26 0.95
CA ASN A 215 -19.37 17.21 -0.17
C ASN A 215 -18.88 17.96 -1.40
N ALA A 216 -17.88 18.83 -1.26
CA ALA A 216 -17.32 19.63 -2.34
C ALA A 216 -15.89 19.23 -2.68
N THR A 217 -15.52 19.44 -3.94
CA THR A 217 -14.16 19.22 -4.43
C THR A 217 -13.22 20.19 -3.72
N GLY A 218 -12.13 19.66 -3.15
CA GLY A 218 -11.22 20.45 -2.31
C GLY A 218 -11.88 20.94 -1.02
N GLY A 219 -12.96 20.28 -0.56
CA GLY A 219 -13.68 20.65 0.66
C GLY A 219 -12.77 20.70 1.89
N MET A 220 -11.75 19.83 1.90
CA MET A 220 -10.59 19.97 2.77
C MET A 220 -9.31 20.11 1.94
N SER A 221 -8.67 21.27 2.03
CA SER A 221 -7.43 21.61 1.30
C SER A 221 -6.25 21.88 2.22
N GLY A 222 -6.48 21.94 3.54
CA GLY A 222 -5.45 22.27 4.53
C GLY A 222 -5.93 22.10 5.97
N GLY A 223 -5.12 22.60 6.91
CA GLY A 223 -5.42 22.55 8.34
C GLY A 223 -5.32 21.13 8.91
N GLN A 224 -5.81 20.95 10.14
CA GLN A 224 -5.87 19.64 10.78
C GLN A 224 -7.20 19.42 11.50
N LEU A 225 -7.78 18.24 11.30
CA LEU A 225 -8.93 17.73 12.05
C LEU A 225 -8.54 16.43 12.75
N ASN A 226 -8.79 16.37 14.06
CA ASN A 226 -8.62 15.18 14.88
C ASN A 226 -9.97 14.47 15.06
N ILE A 227 -10.12 13.33 14.40
CA ILE A 227 -11.30 12.47 14.40
C ILE A 227 -11.08 11.38 15.47
N GLN A 228 -11.95 11.36 16.48
CA GLN A 228 -11.76 10.54 17.68
C GLN A 228 -13.01 9.68 17.94
N ASP A 229 -12.86 8.76 18.90
CA ASP A 229 -13.93 7.89 19.40
C ASP A 229 -14.55 7.07 18.26
N SER A 230 -15.85 7.18 17.99
CA SER A 230 -16.56 6.45 16.92
C SER A 230 -17.05 7.42 15.84
N SER A 231 -16.33 8.53 15.64
CA SER A 231 -16.70 9.53 14.64
C SER A 231 -16.41 9.07 13.22
N GLU A 232 -17.19 9.56 12.26
CA GLU A 232 -17.10 9.18 10.86
C GLU A 232 -16.77 10.38 9.97
N VAL A 233 -15.96 10.15 8.94
CA VAL A 233 -15.72 11.09 7.85
C VAL A 233 -16.21 10.45 6.56
N ASN A 234 -17.12 11.12 5.85
CA ASN A 234 -17.68 10.66 4.58
C ASN A 234 -17.27 11.60 3.45
N VAL A 235 -16.61 11.09 2.42
CA VAL A 235 -16.25 11.84 1.21
C VAL A 235 -17.16 11.40 0.07
N THR A 236 -18.16 12.24 -0.25
CA THR A 236 -19.33 11.85 -1.06
C THR A 236 -19.27 12.39 -2.51
N GLY A 237 -20.34 12.29 -3.30
CA GLY A 237 -20.35 12.34 -4.78
C GLY A 237 -19.64 13.49 -5.54
N ASN A 238 -19.17 14.55 -4.88
CA ASN A 238 -18.25 15.56 -5.44
C ASN A 238 -17.11 15.96 -4.47
N GLY A 239 -17.04 15.33 -3.31
CA GLY A 239 -16.10 15.60 -2.23
C GLY A 239 -14.66 15.20 -2.60
N SER A 240 -13.69 15.99 -2.15
CA SER A 240 -12.30 15.53 -2.12
C SER A 240 -11.47 16.17 -1.02
N VAL A 241 -10.48 15.41 -0.55
CA VAL A 241 -9.40 15.87 0.33
C VAL A 241 -8.14 16.07 -0.52
N THR A 242 -7.76 17.33 -0.70
CA THR A 242 -6.61 17.73 -1.53
C THR A 242 -5.41 18.18 -0.70
N GLY A 243 -5.60 18.39 0.61
CA GLY A 243 -4.53 18.77 1.54
C GLY A 243 -4.98 18.75 3.00
N GLY A 244 -4.04 19.08 3.88
CA GLY A 244 -4.25 19.08 5.33
C GLY A 244 -3.95 17.73 5.97
N THR A 245 -4.31 17.62 7.26
CA THR A 245 -4.14 16.39 8.05
C THR A 245 -5.47 15.96 8.65
N LEU A 246 -5.89 14.74 8.34
CA LEU A 246 -6.92 14.02 9.09
C LEU A 246 -6.22 13.01 10.01
N LEU A 247 -6.40 13.15 11.32
CA LEU A 247 -5.85 12.24 12.32
C LEU A 247 -7.00 11.44 12.97
N PHE A 248 -7.02 10.14 12.75
CA PHE A 248 -8.01 9.21 13.26
C PHE A 248 -7.49 8.46 14.48
N THR A 249 -8.29 8.41 15.55
CA THR A 249 -8.07 7.59 16.76
C THR A 249 -9.35 6.91 17.23
N GLY A 250 -9.25 5.98 18.18
CA GLY A 250 -10.40 5.23 18.69
C GLY A 250 -10.88 4.20 17.67
N SER A 251 -12.18 4.17 17.41
CA SER A 251 -12.84 3.35 16.40
C SER A 251 -13.39 4.20 15.25
N SER A 252 -12.77 5.35 14.98
CA SER A 252 -13.21 6.27 13.94
C SER A 252 -12.98 5.71 12.53
N VAL A 253 -13.81 6.18 11.59
CA VAL A 253 -13.88 5.64 10.23
C VAL A 253 -13.77 6.76 9.19
N LEU A 254 -13.03 6.50 8.11
CA LEU A 254 -13.08 7.28 6.87
C LEU A 254 -13.73 6.43 5.76
N ASN A 255 -14.81 6.94 5.17
CA ASN A 255 -15.44 6.36 3.99
C ASN A 255 -15.12 7.22 2.76
N ALA A 256 -14.40 6.63 1.81
CA ALA A 256 -14.06 7.22 0.53
C ALA A 256 -15.02 6.70 -0.54
N ASP A 257 -16.17 7.38 -0.68
CA ASP A 257 -17.34 6.92 -1.44
C ASP A 257 -17.44 7.53 -2.85
N THR A 258 -16.44 8.30 -3.27
CA THR A 258 -16.39 8.92 -4.60
C THR A 258 -15.01 8.75 -5.25
N ALA A 259 -14.97 8.85 -6.58
CA ALA A 259 -13.72 8.92 -7.32
C ALA A 259 -12.92 10.16 -6.90
N ASN A 260 -11.60 10.02 -6.78
CA ASN A 260 -10.72 11.10 -6.31
C ASN A 260 -11.09 11.65 -4.92
N ALA A 261 -11.74 10.84 -4.07
CA ALA A 261 -12.02 11.19 -2.68
C ALA A 261 -10.75 11.71 -1.97
N ILE A 262 -9.60 11.08 -2.24
CA ILE A 262 -8.28 11.57 -1.83
C ILE A 262 -7.41 11.76 -3.07
N ALA A 263 -7.09 13.02 -3.39
CA ALA A 263 -6.44 13.40 -4.65
C ALA A 263 -5.26 14.38 -4.49
N GLY A 264 -4.86 14.71 -3.26
CA GLY A 264 -3.75 15.64 -3.03
C GLY A 264 -2.36 15.08 -3.37
N GLU A 265 -1.36 15.96 -3.32
CA GLU A 265 0.04 15.62 -3.60
C GLU A 265 0.61 14.61 -2.58
N THR A 266 1.58 13.81 -3.02
CA THR A 266 2.32 12.87 -2.14
C THR A 266 3.43 13.56 -1.34
N ASN A 267 3.56 14.88 -1.42
CA ASN A 267 4.62 15.69 -0.80
C ASN A 267 4.41 16.04 0.70
N ASN A 268 3.74 15.17 1.47
CA ASN A 268 3.40 15.38 2.88
C ASN A 268 2.43 16.55 3.19
N THR A 269 1.82 17.20 2.19
CA THR A 269 0.82 18.24 2.45
C THR A 269 -0.60 17.70 2.62
N ASN A 270 -0.87 16.50 2.10
CA ASN A 270 -2.12 15.76 2.27
C ASN A 270 -1.87 14.46 3.06
N LYS A 271 -2.32 14.41 4.31
CA LYS A 271 -2.07 13.28 5.22
C LYS A 271 -3.37 12.75 5.83
N GLN A 272 -3.53 11.44 5.78
CA GLN A 272 -4.52 10.71 6.57
C GLN A 272 -3.76 9.76 7.48
N ILE A 273 -3.90 9.92 8.79
CA ILE A 273 -3.15 9.15 9.79
C ILE A 273 -4.15 8.36 10.62
N PHE A 274 -4.03 7.04 10.57
CA PHE A 274 -4.89 6.07 11.24
C PHE A 274 -4.11 5.41 12.38
N GLN A 275 -4.63 5.54 13.61
CA GLN A 275 -4.09 4.89 14.80
C GLN A 275 -4.84 3.59 15.12
N SER A 276 -4.40 2.89 16.17
CA SER A 276 -4.98 1.63 16.61
C SER A 276 -6.51 1.69 16.72
N GLY A 277 -7.18 0.71 16.13
CA GLY A 277 -8.64 0.56 16.14
C GLY A 277 -9.41 1.29 15.03
N THR A 278 -8.74 2.12 14.22
CA THR A 278 -9.39 2.93 13.18
C THR A 278 -9.47 2.21 11.84
N THR A 279 -10.41 2.65 10.99
CA THR A 279 -10.66 2.03 9.68
C THR A 279 -10.77 3.05 8.56
N MET A 280 -10.25 2.71 7.39
CA MET A 280 -10.55 3.38 6.13
C MET A 280 -11.22 2.43 5.16
N ASN A 281 -12.35 2.83 4.61
CA ASN A 281 -13.07 2.09 3.57
C ASN A 281 -12.97 2.82 2.23
N VAL A 282 -12.52 2.12 1.21
CA VAL A 282 -12.40 2.60 -0.17
C VAL A 282 -13.52 1.96 -0.98
N ASN A 283 -14.60 2.71 -1.18
CA ASN A 283 -15.87 2.18 -1.71
C ASN A 283 -16.15 2.63 -3.15
N ALA A 284 -15.33 3.50 -3.72
CA ALA A 284 -15.44 3.93 -5.11
C ALA A 284 -14.16 3.65 -5.90
N ALA A 285 -14.31 3.44 -7.21
CA ALA A 285 -13.19 3.31 -8.13
C ALA A 285 -12.36 4.59 -8.16
N THR A 286 -11.03 4.46 -8.18
CA THR A 286 -10.05 5.57 -8.17
C THR A 286 -10.22 6.54 -7.00
N ALA A 287 -10.85 6.10 -5.90
CA ALA A 287 -11.06 6.92 -4.72
C ALA A 287 -9.73 7.39 -4.12
N LEU A 288 -8.69 6.55 -4.17
CA LEU A 288 -7.32 6.92 -3.81
C LEU A 288 -6.48 7.13 -5.07
N SER A 289 -6.42 8.37 -5.52
CA SER A 289 -5.56 8.80 -6.62
C SER A 289 -4.30 9.55 -6.15
N GLY A 290 -4.25 9.95 -4.87
CA GLY A 290 -3.13 10.67 -4.28
C GLY A 290 -3.06 10.60 -2.76
N GLY A 291 -2.32 11.56 -2.17
CA GLY A 291 -2.14 11.73 -0.73
C GLY A 291 -1.21 10.72 -0.07
N ASN A 292 -1.03 10.88 1.24
CA ASN A 292 -0.28 9.96 2.09
C ASN A 292 -1.19 9.38 3.17
N GLN A 293 -1.41 8.07 3.14
CA GLN A 293 -2.21 7.37 4.14
C GLN A 293 -1.29 6.50 5.01
N THR A 294 -1.24 6.77 6.32
CA THR A 294 -0.42 6.02 7.27
C THR A 294 -1.32 5.27 8.24
N PHE A 295 -1.18 3.95 8.31
CA PHE A 295 -1.91 3.04 9.19
C PHE A 295 -0.96 2.48 10.24
N ASN A 296 -1.27 2.73 11.52
CA ASN A 296 -0.53 2.24 12.67
C ASN A 296 -1.46 1.38 13.52
N ASP A 297 -1.43 0.07 13.32
CA ASP A 297 -2.36 -0.89 13.95
C ASP A 297 -3.84 -0.65 13.53
N ALA A 298 -4.03 -0.29 12.26
CA ALA A 298 -5.31 0.12 11.70
C ALA A 298 -5.70 -0.70 10.47
N THR A 299 -6.94 -0.56 10.00
CA THR A 299 -7.47 -1.33 8.86
C THR A 299 -7.71 -0.45 7.64
N LEU A 300 -7.27 -0.92 6.47
CA LEU A 300 -7.63 -0.40 5.16
C LEU A 300 -8.42 -1.46 4.39
N ASN A 301 -9.69 -1.17 4.09
CA ASN A 301 -10.53 -2.04 3.27
C ASN A 301 -10.71 -1.41 1.88
N VAL A 302 -10.38 -2.16 0.84
CA VAL A 302 -10.60 -1.76 -0.56
C VAL A 302 -11.72 -2.62 -1.14
N ASN A 303 -12.91 -2.04 -1.12
CA ASN A 303 -14.17 -2.69 -1.49
C ASN A 303 -14.55 -2.46 -2.95
N ALA A 304 -13.90 -1.49 -3.62
CA ALA A 304 -14.15 -1.16 -5.01
C ALA A 304 -13.02 -1.61 -5.93
N SER A 305 -13.41 -2.07 -7.12
CA SER A 305 -12.47 -2.29 -8.21
C SER A 305 -11.78 -0.98 -8.57
N GLN A 306 -10.47 -1.06 -8.80
CA GLN A 306 -9.59 0.08 -9.07
C GLN A 306 -9.60 1.13 -7.95
N GLY A 307 -9.96 0.75 -6.71
CA GLY A 307 -10.05 1.68 -5.58
C GLY A 307 -8.77 2.47 -5.32
N ILE A 308 -7.61 1.83 -5.54
CA ILE A 308 -6.28 2.47 -5.45
C ILE A 308 -5.68 2.62 -6.85
N SER A 309 -5.57 3.87 -7.30
CA SER A 309 -4.89 4.23 -8.55
C SER A 309 -3.62 5.05 -8.34
N GLY A 310 -3.42 5.60 -7.14
CA GLY A 310 -2.26 6.43 -6.81
C GLY A 310 -2.08 6.63 -5.30
N GLY A 311 -1.26 7.62 -4.95
CA GLY A 311 -0.92 7.92 -3.55
C GLY A 311 0.15 7.01 -2.95
N TYR A 312 0.42 7.24 -1.66
CA TYR A 312 1.35 6.45 -0.87
C TYR A 312 0.67 5.93 0.41
N GLN A 313 0.53 4.61 0.49
CA GLN A 313 -0.07 3.93 1.63
C GLN A 313 1.02 3.22 2.44
N ILE A 314 1.10 3.50 3.74
CA ILE A 314 2.03 2.85 4.67
C ILE A 314 1.22 2.10 5.72
N LEU A 315 1.39 0.79 5.79
CA LEU A 315 0.80 -0.08 6.81
C LEU A 315 1.90 -0.61 7.72
N ALA A 316 1.83 -0.28 9.01
CA ALA A 316 2.83 -0.63 10.01
C ALA A 316 2.20 -1.35 11.22
N LYS A 317 3.03 -1.87 12.12
CA LYS A 317 2.61 -2.69 13.27
C LYS A 317 1.77 -3.89 12.82
N SER A 318 0.58 -4.08 13.36
CA SER A 318 -0.35 -5.15 13.00
C SER A 318 -1.48 -4.65 12.07
N SER A 319 -1.22 -3.59 11.29
CA SER A 319 -2.22 -3.06 10.35
C SER A 319 -2.62 -4.11 9.30
N VAL A 320 -3.85 -4.00 8.82
CA VAL A 320 -4.41 -4.94 7.83
C VAL A 320 -4.89 -4.19 6.59
N LEU A 321 -4.48 -4.65 5.42
CA LEU A 321 -5.06 -4.30 4.12
C LEU A 321 -5.92 -5.47 3.64
N ASN A 322 -7.21 -5.24 3.44
CA ASN A 322 -8.12 -6.21 2.82
C ASN A 322 -8.57 -5.70 1.46
N THR A 323 -8.50 -6.54 0.43
CA THR A 323 -9.06 -6.23 -0.89
C THR A 323 -10.03 -7.33 -1.30
N GLU A 324 -11.33 -7.07 -1.18
CA GLU A 324 -12.38 -7.99 -1.62
C GLU A 324 -12.71 -7.83 -3.12
N ALA A 325 -12.42 -6.65 -3.67
CA ALA A 325 -12.72 -6.34 -5.06
C ALA A 325 -11.67 -6.85 -6.05
N ASP A 326 -12.15 -7.28 -7.22
CA ASP A 326 -11.29 -7.56 -8.37
C ASP A 326 -10.56 -6.29 -8.83
N GLN A 327 -9.30 -6.42 -9.24
CA GLN A 327 -8.48 -5.31 -9.73
C GLN A 327 -8.45 -4.11 -8.77
N ALA A 328 -8.46 -4.36 -7.45
CA ALA A 328 -8.50 -3.31 -6.44
C ALA A 328 -7.36 -2.28 -6.55
N ILE A 329 -6.18 -2.70 -7.01
CA ILE A 329 -4.96 -1.88 -7.07
C ILE A 329 -4.43 -1.84 -8.49
N ILE A 330 -4.49 -0.66 -9.11
CA ILE A 330 -3.98 -0.41 -10.46
C ILE A 330 -2.75 0.50 -10.49
N GLY A 331 -2.38 1.09 -9.35
CA GLY A 331 -1.28 2.04 -9.25
C GLY A 331 -0.91 2.40 -7.81
N GLY A 332 -0.13 3.46 -7.64
CA GLY A 332 0.33 3.95 -6.34
C GLY A 332 1.52 3.18 -5.76
N GLN A 333 1.90 3.56 -4.54
CA GLN A 333 2.94 2.91 -3.75
C GLN A 333 2.35 2.40 -2.45
N ILE A 334 2.55 1.12 -2.14
CA ILE A 334 2.11 0.52 -0.88
C ILE A 334 3.34 -0.03 -0.15
N LYS A 335 3.49 0.32 1.12
CA LYS A 335 4.53 -0.19 1.99
C LYS A 335 3.91 -0.91 3.17
N LEU A 336 4.22 -2.18 3.35
CA LEU A 336 3.91 -2.98 4.51
C LEU A 336 5.19 -3.25 5.31
N GLN A 337 5.13 -3.06 6.62
CA GLN A 337 6.28 -3.23 7.52
C GLN A 337 5.83 -3.76 8.88
N ASP A 338 6.79 -4.08 9.74
CA ASP A 338 6.56 -4.77 11.02
C ASP A 338 5.83 -6.11 10.84
N ASN A 339 4.57 -6.23 11.28
CA ASN A 339 3.75 -7.44 11.15
C ASN A 339 2.48 -7.18 10.31
N ALA A 340 2.50 -6.17 9.43
CA ALA A 340 1.34 -5.78 8.65
C ALA A 340 0.94 -6.90 7.68
N VAL A 341 -0.37 -7.09 7.49
CA VAL A 341 -0.93 -8.17 6.65
C VAL A 341 -1.72 -7.58 5.50
N PHE A 342 -1.51 -8.12 4.30
CA PHE A 342 -2.35 -7.87 3.14
C PHE A 342 -3.09 -9.16 2.76
N ASN A 343 -4.41 -9.16 2.92
CA ASN A 343 -5.31 -10.20 2.40
C ASN A 343 -5.85 -9.79 1.02
N ALA A 344 -5.28 -10.39 -0.03
CA ALA A 344 -5.68 -10.15 -1.41
C ALA A 344 -6.72 -11.19 -1.87
N ASN A 345 -8.00 -10.89 -1.65
CA ASN A 345 -9.10 -11.85 -1.86
C ASN A 345 -9.72 -11.75 -3.27
N GLY A 346 -9.71 -10.56 -3.88
CA GLY A 346 -10.23 -10.33 -5.23
C GLY A 346 -9.37 -10.89 -6.36
N LYS A 347 -9.97 -11.13 -7.53
CA LYS A 347 -9.25 -11.57 -8.73
C LYS A 347 -8.40 -10.45 -9.31
N SER A 348 -7.18 -10.79 -9.74
CA SER A 348 -6.23 -9.83 -10.30
C SER A 348 -6.07 -8.60 -9.41
N THR A 349 -6.06 -8.80 -8.09
CA THR A 349 -6.05 -7.74 -7.07
C THR A 349 -5.04 -6.64 -7.40
N ILE A 350 -3.83 -7.02 -7.82
CA ILE A 350 -2.75 -6.11 -8.20
C ILE A 350 -2.46 -6.22 -9.70
N THR A 351 -2.74 -5.14 -10.42
CA THR A 351 -2.44 -5.00 -11.86
C THR A 351 -1.37 -3.94 -12.12
N GLY A 352 -0.98 -3.14 -11.12
CA GLY A 352 0.02 -2.08 -11.26
C GLY A 352 0.57 -1.56 -9.92
N GLY A 353 1.38 -0.49 -10.01
CA GLY A 353 2.02 0.15 -8.86
C GLY A 353 3.28 -0.56 -8.34
N ILE A 354 3.76 -0.09 -7.18
CA ILE A 354 4.90 -0.66 -6.46
C ILE A 354 4.44 -1.07 -5.07
N GLN A 355 4.70 -2.32 -4.68
CA GLN A 355 4.40 -2.81 -3.34
C GLN A 355 5.70 -3.28 -2.67
N ASN A 356 5.96 -2.79 -1.45
CA ASN A 356 7.13 -3.16 -0.66
C ASN A 356 6.66 -3.83 0.63
N PHE A 357 7.07 -5.07 0.84
CA PHE A 357 6.83 -5.88 2.02
C PHE A 357 8.15 -6.01 2.78
N ASN A 358 8.20 -5.49 3.99
CA ASN A 358 9.39 -5.47 4.84
C ASN A 358 9.14 -6.18 6.17
N ASP A 359 10.20 -6.41 6.93
CA ASP A 359 10.15 -7.02 8.27
C ASP A 359 9.38 -8.35 8.24
N ASN A 360 8.38 -8.57 9.09
CA ASN A 360 7.57 -9.79 9.11
C ASN A 360 6.21 -9.61 8.41
N SER A 361 6.10 -8.67 7.46
CA SER A 361 4.83 -8.43 6.75
C SER A 361 4.43 -9.61 5.87
N ILE A 362 3.13 -9.78 5.66
CA ILE A 362 2.57 -10.95 4.96
C ILE A 362 1.65 -10.50 3.83
N LEU A 363 1.79 -11.10 2.65
CA LEU A 363 0.79 -11.10 1.59
C LEU A 363 0.16 -12.48 1.48
N ASN A 364 -1.15 -12.55 1.72
CA ASN A 364 -1.97 -13.72 1.43
C ASN A 364 -2.65 -13.54 0.07
N ALA A 365 -2.13 -14.21 -0.96
CA ALA A 365 -2.68 -14.18 -2.32
C ALA A 365 -3.79 -15.22 -2.45
N ASN A 366 -5.00 -14.85 -2.01
CA ASN A 366 -6.17 -15.74 -1.96
C ASN A 366 -7.01 -15.66 -3.23
N GLY A 367 -6.97 -14.53 -3.95
CA GLY A 367 -7.65 -14.35 -5.22
C GLY A 367 -6.86 -14.92 -6.40
N GLU A 368 -7.57 -15.32 -7.47
CA GLU A 368 -6.93 -15.76 -8.70
C GLU A 368 -6.10 -14.63 -9.33
N ASN A 369 -4.96 -14.96 -9.94
CA ASN A 369 -4.14 -14.00 -10.68
C ASN A 369 -3.69 -12.78 -9.83
N THR A 370 -3.57 -12.93 -8.50
CA THR A 370 -3.38 -11.83 -7.53
C THR A 370 -2.32 -10.82 -7.97
N LEU A 371 -1.11 -11.27 -8.33
CA LEU A 371 -0.04 -10.43 -8.85
C LEU A 371 0.04 -10.56 -10.37
N SER A 372 -0.75 -9.77 -11.10
CA SER A 372 -0.81 -9.80 -12.58
C SER A 372 0.00 -8.68 -13.25
N GLY A 373 0.35 -7.64 -12.49
CA GLY A 373 1.22 -6.55 -12.91
C GLY A 373 1.92 -5.85 -11.74
N GLY A 374 2.54 -4.71 -12.00
CA GLY A 374 3.30 -3.95 -11.00
C GLY A 374 4.65 -4.58 -10.62
N SER A 375 5.30 -3.99 -9.61
CA SER A 375 6.54 -4.46 -9.02
C SER A 375 6.37 -4.72 -7.53
N GLN A 376 6.68 -5.93 -7.09
CA GLN A 376 6.56 -6.35 -5.69
C GLN A 376 7.94 -6.69 -5.13
N ASN A 377 8.33 -6.04 -4.03
CA ASN A 377 9.59 -6.27 -3.35
C ASN A 377 9.30 -6.84 -1.95
N PHE A 378 9.87 -7.99 -1.65
CA PHE A 378 9.80 -8.66 -0.36
C PHE A 378 11.18 -8.68 0.26
N SER A 379 11.31 -8.12 1.45
CA SER A 379 12.57 -8.06 2.22
C SER A 379 12.33 -8.31 3.70
N GLY A 380 13.40 -8.50 4.47
CA GLY A 380 13.30 -8.88 5.89
C GLY A 380 12.90 -10.35 6.01
N ASN A 381 11.94 -10.66 6.86
CA ASN A 381 11.31 -11.98 7.00
C ASN A 381 9.89 -12.00 6.35
N SER A 382 9.66 -11.15 5.34
CA SER A 382 8.32 -11.01 4.76
C SER A 382 7.91 -12.26 4.00
N ILE A 383 6.60 -12.52 3.94
CA ILE A 383 6.06 -13.78 3.41
C ILE A 383 5.03 -13.49 2.32
N LEU A 384 5.20 -14.13 1.16
CA LEU A 384 4.13 -14.33 0.19
C LEU A 384 3.55 -15.74 0.37
N ASN A 385 2.25 -15.85 0.61
CA ASN A 385 1.51 -17.10 0.58
C ASN A 385 0.69 -17.16 -0.71
N GLY A 386 1.12 -18.00 -1.65
CA GLY A 386 0.39 -18.28 -2.90
C GLY A 386 -0.69 -19.33 -2.66
N ASN A 387 -1.85 -18.88 -2.21
CA ASN A 387 -2.97 -19.75 -1.80
C ASN A 387 -3.99 -20.00 -2.92
N SER A 388 -3.81 -19.38 -4.08
CA SER A 388 -4.70 -19.51 -5.22
C SER A 388 -3.92 -19.53 -6.53
N LYS A 389 -4.59 -19.98 -7.59
CA LYS A 389 -4.02 -20.06 -8.93
C LYS A 389 -3.60 -18.67 -9.41
N GLY A 390 -2.39 -18.58 -9.95
CA GLY A 390 -1.82 -17.34 -10.47
C GLY A 390 -1.51 -16.34 -9.37
N ALA A 391 -1.12 -16.79 -8.17
CA ALA A 391 -0.58 -15.88 -7.16
C ALA A 391 0.49 -14.95 -7.78
N ILE A 392 1.35 -15.49 -8.64
CA ILE A 392 2.17 -14.74 -9.61
C ILE A 392 1.71 -15.06 -11.03
N SER A 393 1.37 -14.03 -11.81
CA SER A 393 0.88 -14.15 -13.18
C SER A 393 1.20 -12.90 -14.02
N GLY A 394 0.81 -12.93 -15.30
CA GLY A 394 0.88 -11.78 -16.19
C GLY A 394 2.29 -11.21 -16.35
N ASN A 395 2.40 -9.88 -16.31
CA ASN A 395 3.66 -9.14 -16.53
C ASN A 395 4.29 -8.63 -15.21
N SER A 396 3.84 -9.12 -14.07
CA SER A 396 4.33 -8.72 -12.75
C SER A 396 5.82 -9.01 -12.57
N LYS A 397 6.47 -8.30 -11.64
CA LYS A 397 7.88 -8.50 -11.29
C LYS A 397 8.02 -8.64 -9.77
N GLN A 398 8.72 -9.68 -9.34
CA GLN A 398 8.93 -9.95 -7.92
C GLN A 398 10.42 -10.02 -7.58
N ILE A 399 10.79 -9.42 -6.45
CA ILE A 399 12.11 -9.55 -5.85
C ILE A 399 11.93 -9.98 -4.40
N PHE A 400 12.54 -11.09 -4.01
CA PHE A 400 12.66 -11.57 -2.65
C PHE A 400 14.13 -11.43 -2.22
N SER A 401 14.38 -10.79 -1.08
CA SER A 401 15.74 -10.56 -0.57
C SER A 401 15.78 -10.74 0.95
N ASN A 402 16.98 -10.72 1.54
CA ASN A 402 17.22 -11.10 2.94
C ASN A 402 16.61 -12.49 3.24
N ASN A 403 15.72 -12.61 4.22
CA ASN A 403 15.10 -13.88 4.63
C ASN A 403 13.65 -14.02 4.11
N ALA A 404 13.29 -13.30 3.04
CA ALA A 404 11.93 -13.30 2.54
C ALA A 404 11.52 -14.69 2.02
N ILE A 405 10.25 -15.06 2.19
CA ILE A 405 9.74 -16.39 1.89
C ILE A 405 8.59 -16.31 0.88
N PHE A 406 8.62 -17.17 -0.13
CA PHE A 406 7.44 -17.47 -0.95
C PHE A 406 7.00 -18.92 -0.74
N ASN A 407 5.75 -19.11 -0.29
CA ASN A 407 5.11 -20.40 -0.18
C ASN A 407 4.14 -20.61 -1.35
N ALA A 408 4.51 -21.48 -2.30
CA ALA A 408 3.67 -21.89 -3.41
C ALA A 408 2.83 -23.10 -3.00
N ASN A 409 1.66 -22.83 -2.41
CA ASN A 409 0.86 -23.83 -1.69
C ASN A 409 -0.15 -24.58 -2.56
N VAL A 410 -0.40 -24.10 -3.78
CA VAL A 410 -1.43 -24.66 -4.67
C VAL A 410 -0.87 -24.91 -6.06
N SER A 411 -1.55 -25.77 -6.81
CA SER A 411 -1.25 -25.98 -8.23
C SER A 411 -1.42 -24.67 -8.99
N GLN A 412 -0.51 -24.42 -9.94
CA GLN A 412 -0.47 -23.21 -10.74
C GLN A 412 -0.39 -21.93 -9.88
N ALA A 413 0.29 -21.95 -8.74
CA ALA A 413 0.56 -20.74 -7.96
C ALA A 413 1.37 -19.71 -8.76
N VAL A 414 2.25 -20.16 -9.66
CA VAL A 414 2.96 -19.34 -10.63
C VAL A 414 2.55 -19.80 -12.03
N THR A 415 1.94 -18.90 -12.80
CA THR A 415 1.54 -19.16 -14.20
C THR A 415 2.15 -18.16 -15.18
N GLY A 416 3.08 -17.32 -14.71
CA GLY A 416 3.62 -16.19 -15.45
C GLY A 416 4.49 -15.32 -14.56
N GLY A 417 4.51 -14.02 -14.83
CA GLY A 417 5.47 -13.09 -14.24
C GLY A 417 6.66 -12.91 -15.16
N THR A 418 7.05 -11.65 -15.38
CA THR A 418 8.17 -11.32 -16.26
C THR A 418 9.49 -11.80 -15.66
N SER A 419 9.62 -11.68 -14.34
CA SER A 419 10.79 -12.13 -13.58
C SER A 419 10.44 -12.23 -12.10
N THR A 420 10.79 -13.37 -11.50
CA THR A 420 10.74 -13.60 -10.06
C THR A 420 12.14 -13.93 -9.60
N THR A 421 12.73 -13.05 -8.77
CA THR A 421 14.13 -13.19 -8.33
C THR A 421 14.19 -13.39 -6.82
N PHE A 422 14.96 -14.37 -6.37
CA PHE A 422 15.33 -14.63 -4.98
C PHE A 422 16.81 -14.30 -4.80
N LYS A 423 17.14 -13.55 -3.74
CA LYS A 423 18.50 -13.09 -3.40
C LYS A 423 18.78 -13.31 -1.93
N ASP A 424 20.05 -13.15 -1.57
CA ASP A 424 20.53 -13.29 -0.18
C ASP A 424 20.08 -14.63 0.39
N ASP A 425 19.41 -14.69 1.54
CA ASP A 425 18.95 -15.94 2.17
C ASP A 425 17.46 -16.24 1.89
N ALA A 426 16.91 -15.68 0.80
CA ALA A 426 15.48 -15.79 0.50
C ALA A 426 15.10 -17.23 0.12
N VAL A 427 13.88 -17.63 0.47
CA VAL A 427 13.42 -19.02 0.32
C VAL A 427 12.15 -19.10 -0.52
N MET A 428 12.10 -20.05 -1.44
CA MET A 428 10.86 -20.50 -2.06
C MET A 428 10.56 -21.93 -1.62
N ASN A 429 9.36 -22.17 -1.11
CA ASN A 429 8.87 -23.50 -0.77
C ASN A 429 7.76 -23.88 -1.74
N ILE A 430 7.90 -25.03 -2.41
CA ILE A 430 6.88 -25.60 -3.26
C ILE A 430 6.30 -26.86 -2.60
N SER A 431 5.00 -26.85 -2.37
CA SER A 431 4.28 -27.93 -1.68
C SER A 431 3.11 -28.52 -2.49
N ALA A 432 2.88 -28.04 -3.71
CA ALA A 432 1.83 -28.54 -4.60
C ALA A 432 2.39 -28.95 -5.98
N GLN A 433 1.76 -29.97 -6.58
CA GLN A 433 2.08 -30.43 -7.94
C GLN A 433 1.74 -29.33 -8.96
N HIS A 434 2.58 -29.19 -9.98
CA HIS A 434 2.48 -28.15 -11.01
C HIS A 434 2.32 -26.73 -10.44
N ALA A 435 2.90 -26.45 -9.26
CA ALA A 435 2.81 -25.13 -8.65
C ALA A 435 3.44 -24.03 -9.52
N VAL A 436 4.45 -24.39 -10.33
CA VAL A 436 5.05 -23.51 -11.33
C VAL A 436 4.74 -24.06 -12.71
N ASP A 437 3.87 -23.37 -13.45
CA ASP A 437 3.39 -23.72 -14.78
C ASP A 437 3.65 -22.56 -15.74
N GLY A 438 4.89 -22.06 -15.71
CA GLY A 438 5.35 -20.86 -16.39
C GLY A 438 6.09 -19.86 -15.48
N GLY A 439 6.62 -18.80 -16.08
CA GLY A 439 7.43 -17.79 -15.39
C GLY A 439 8.92 -18.15 -15.30
N ASN A 440 9.77 -17.15 -15.11
CA ASN A 440 11.23 -17.33 -14.99
C ASN A 440 11.66 -17.10 -13.55
N LEU A 441 12.26 -18.11 -12.92
CA LEU A 441 12.77 -18.00 -11.56
C LEU A 441 14.30 -17.87 -11.59
N LEU A 442 14.79 -16.86 -10.88
CA LEU A 442 16.21 -16.65 -10.66
C LEU A 442 16.52 -16.74 -9.17
N PHE A 443 17.37 -17.67 -8.79
CA PHE A 443 17.94 -17.77 -7.45
C PHE A 443 19.40 -17.27 -7.50
N ASP A 444 19.73 -16.31 -6.65
CA ASP A 444 21.04 -15.68 -6.52
C ASP A 444 21.43 -15.52 -5.04
N GLY A 445 22.70 -15.25 -4.74
CA GLY A 445 23.18 -15.18 -3.36
C GLY A 445 23.17 -16.55 -2.68
N ASN A 446 22.63 -16.65 -1.47
CA ASN A 446 22.46 -17.91 -0.71
C ASN A 446 21.01 -18.43 -0.77
N SER A 447 20.23 -17.99 -1.75
CA SER A 447 18.78 -18.25 -1.78
C SER A 447 18.50 -19.72 -1.98
N THR A 448 17.36 -20.19 -1.45
CA THR A 448 17.02 -21.62 -1.41
C THR A 448 15.68 -21.89 -2.09
N LEU A 449 15.64 -22.90 -2.95
CA LEU A 449 14.41 -23.51 -3.46
C LEU A 449 14.20 -24.88 -2.81
N ASN A 450 13.08 -25.07 -2.11
CA ASN A 450 12.69 -26.35 -1.54
C ASN A 450 11.54 -26.96 -2.34
N ILE A 451 11.78 -28.12 -2.96
CA ILE A 451 10.78 -28.89 -3.68
C ILE A 451 10.32 -30.04 -2.80
N ASN A 452 9.07 -29.98 -2.32
CA ASN A 452 8.55 -30.91 -1.31
C ASN A 452 7.48 -31.87 -1.85
N THR A 453 7.23 -31.88 -3.16
CA THR A 453 6.29 -32.78 -3.81
C THR A 453 6.73 -33.08 -5.25
N ALA A 454 6.04 -33.98 -5.94
CA ALA A 454 6.34 -34.37 -7.31
C ALA A 454 5.85 -33.33 -8.34
N ASP A 455 6.39 -33.40 -9.56
CA ASP A 455 5.94 -32.73 -10.78
C ASP A 455 5.71 -31.22 -10.59
N THR A 456 6.57 -30.56 -9.82
CA THR A 456 6.27 -29.22 -9.29
C THR A 456 6.47 -28.09 -10.29
N ILE A 457 7.46 -28.22 -11.17
CA ILE A 457 7.85 -27.23 -12.16
C ILE A 457 7.61 -27.81 -13.54
N ASN A 458 6.71 -27.18 -14.29
CA ASN A 458 6.36 -27.49 -15.67
C ASN A 458 6.62 -26.24 -16.53
N GLY A 459 7.85 -26.08 -17.00
CA GLY A 459 8.28 -24.98 -17.87
C GLY A 459 8.91 -23.79 -17.16
N GLY A 460 9.22 -22.75 -17.95
CA GLY A 460 10.01 -21.59 -17.50
C GLY A 460 11.51 -21.84 -17.47
N GLU A 461 12.32 -20.78 -17.46
CA GLU A 461 13.77 -20.89 -17.21
C GLU A 461 14.04 -20.84 -15.71
N GLN A 462 14.70 -21.88 -15.18
CA GLN A 462 15.09 -21.97 -13.77
C GLN A 462 16.60 -21.79 -13.67
N ARG A 463 17.03 -20.65 -13.14
CA ARG A 463 18.45 -20.26 -13.09
C ARG A 463 18.92 -20.07 -11.66
N PHE A 464 20.06 -20.67 -11.33
CA PHE A 464 20.67 -20.65 -10.02
C PHE A 464 22.08 -20.07 -10.14
N LYS A 465 22.39 -19.08 -9.30
CA LYS A 465 23.64 -18.31 -9.29
C LYS A 465 24.17 -18.17 -7.86
N GLY A 466 25.40 -17.71 -7.70
CA GLY A 466 25.99 -17.49 -6.38
C GLY A 466 26.12 -18.80 -5.62
N ASN A 467 25.81 -18.81 -4.33
CA ASN A 467 25.75 -20.02 -3.49
C ASN A 467 24.30 -20.55 -3.35
N SER A 468 23.42 -20.27 -4.32
CA SER A 468 22.02 -20.69 -4.22
C SER A 468 21.89 -22.21 -4.17
N LEU A 469 20.85 -22.67 -3.50
CA LEU A 469 20.61 -24.08 -3.21
C LEU A 469 19.24 -24.50 -3.74
N ILE A 470 19.17 -25.66 -4.38
CA ILE A 470 17.91 -26.36 -4.62
C ILE A 470 17.92 -27.71 -3.88
N ASN A 471 16.89 -27.94 -3.07
CA ASN A 471 16.66 -29.19 -2.36
C ASN A 471 15.51 -29.94 -3.04
N LEU A 472 15.80 -31.12 -3.58
CA LEU A 472 14.82 -32.00 -4.21
C LEU A 472 14.41 -33.09 -3.23
N ASN A 473 13.31 -32.87 -2.50
CA ASN A 473 12.91 -33.69 -1.35
C ASN A 473 11.88 -34.78 -1.68
N HIS A 474 11.56 -34.97 -2.96
CA HIS A 474 10.54 -35.92 -3.39
C HIS A 474 10.94 -36.63 -4.70
N GLU A 475 10.49 -37.86 -4.89
CA GLU A 475 10.60 -38.57 -6.18
C GLU A 475 9.89 -37.77 -7.30
N ASN A 476 10.47 -37.70 -8.49
CA ASN A 476 9.99 -36.91 -9.62
C ASN A 476 9.72 -35.44 -9.22
N SER A 477 10.64 -34.81 -8.50
CA SER A 477 10.46 -33.43 -8.02
C SER A 477 10.18 -32.43 -9.17
N LEU A 478 10.75 -32.68 -10.35
CA LEU A 478 10.66 -31.82 -11.53
C LEU A 478 9.93 -32.52 -12.69
N TYR A 479 9.38 -31.74 -13.61
CA TYR A 479 8.69 -32.22 -14.80
C TYR A 479 9.26 -31.56 -16.06
N ASN A 480 10.09 -32.30 -16.81
CA ASN A 480 10.71 -31.85 -18.06
C ASN A 480 11.41 -30.47 -17.90
N THR A 481 12.21 -30.34 -16.85
CA THR A 481 12.80 -29.06 -16.47
C THR A 481 14.31 -29.02 -16.71
N THR A 482 14.79 -27.89 -17.22
CA THR A 482 16.22 -27.59 -17.30
C THR A 482 16.63 -26.70 -16.13
N LEU A 483 17.51 -27.20 -15.26
CA LEU A 483 18.18 -26.42 -14.24
C LEU A 483 19.49 -25.85 -14.80
N LYS A 484 19.59 -24.51 -14.85
CA LYS A 484 20.82 -23.84 -15.23
C LYS A 484 21.57 -23.39 -13.99
N LEU A 485 22.72 -24.01 -13.73
CA LEU A 485 23.56 -23.76 -12.57
C LEU A 485 24.76 -22.91 -12.98
N GLU A 486 25.02 -21.86 -12.22
CA GLU A 486 26.05 -20.86 -12.49
C GLU A 486 26.79 -20.50 -11.19
N GLY A 487 28.11 -20.32 -11.24
CA GLY A 487 28.90 -20.02 -10.04
C GLY A 487 28.91 -21.20 -9.08
N ASN A 488 28.53 -20.99 -7.82
CA ASN A 488 28.61 -21.97 -6.72
C ASN A 488 27.27 -22.60 -6.36
N ALA A 489 26.32 -22.55 -7.30
CA ALA A 489 24.99 -23.09 -7.09
C ALA A 489 25.07 -24.59 -6.81
N SER A 490 24.22 -25.07 -5.90
CA SER A 490 24.21 -26.45 -5.45
C SER A 490 22.84 -27.10 -5.63
N VAL A 491 22.82 -28.34 -6.07
CA VAL A 491 21.65 -29.22 -6.10
C VAL A 491 21.86 -30.33 -5.08
N ASN A 492 20.94 -30.44 -4.12
CA ASN A 492 20.90 -31.53 -3.15
C ASN A 492 19.75 -32.48 -3.48
N ILE A 493 20.09 -33.76 -3.66
CA ILE A 493 19.12 -34.83 -3.85
C ILE A 493 18.79 -35.43 -2.48
N ASN A 494 17.52 -35.42 -2.10
CA ASN A 494 17.06 -35.96 -0.80
C ASN A 494 15.97 -37.06 -0.97
N ALA A 495 15.79 -37.54 -2.20
CA ALA A 495 14.89 -38.64 -2.54
C ALA A 495 15.41 -39.40 -3.76
N ASP A 496 15.13 -40.70 -3.82
CA ASP A 496 15.43 -41.50 -5.01
C ASP A 496 14.59 -41.02 -6.20
N ASN A 497 15.19 -41.03 -7.40
CA ASN A 497 14.57 -40.53 -8.62
C ASN A 497 13.99 -39.10 -8.48
N ALA A 498 14.58 -38.25 -7.63
CA ALA A 498 14.12 -36.86 -7.51
C ALA A 498 14.24 -36.09 -8.84
N LEU A 499 15.18 -36.49 -9.69
CA LEU A 499 15.27 -36.13 -11.10
C LEU A 499 14.92 -37.35 -11.96
N ASN A 500 14.30 -37.11 -13.11
CA ASN A 500 13.91 -38.16 -14.07
C ASN A 500 14.54 -37.94 -15.46
N TYR A 501 14.27 -38.89 -16.38
CA TYR A 501 14.85 -38.91 -17.74
C TYR A 501 14.45 -37.74 -18.64
N THR A 502 13.51 -36.89 -18.21
CA THR A 502 13.11 -35.67 -18.91
C THR A 502 13.77 -34.41 -18.33
N ASP A 503 14.43 -34.52 -17.19
CA ASP A 503 15.09 -33.39 -16.55
C ASP A 503 16.52 -33.23 -17.05
N HIS A 504 17.00 -31.98 -17.04
CA HIS A 504 18.31 -31.61 -17.56
C HIS A 504 19.04 -30.69 -16.58
N ILE A 505 20.35 -30.88 -16.43
CA ILE A 505 21.23 -29.96 -15.70
C ILE A 505 22.25 -29.36 -16.66
N VAL A 506 22.42 -28.04 -16.58
CA VAL A 506 23.42 -27.29 -17.35
C VAL A 506 24.36 -26.54 -16.41
N PHE A 507 25.59 -27.02 -16.29
CA PHE A 507 26.66 -26.35 -15.56
C PHE A 507 27.31 -25.25 -16.41
N SER A 508 26.94 -24.01 -16.15
CA SER A 508 27.36 -22.84 -16.95
C SER A 508 28.44 -22.05 -16.24
N LYS A 509 29.57 -21.87 -16.94
CA LYS A 509 30.69 -21.06 -16.46
C LYS A 509 30.28 -19.60 -16.35
N THR A 510 30.53 -19.00 -15.20
CA THR A 510 30.43 -17.55 -15.00
C THR A 510 31.83 -16.92 -15.02
N TYR A 511 31.91 -15.60 -14.79
CA TYR A 511 33.20 -14.90 -14.69
C TYR A 511 34.03 -15.36 -13.48
N ASP A 512 33.43 -15.99 -12.46
CA ASP A 512 34.19 -16.64 -11.39
C ASP A 512 34.82 -17.93 -11.92
N THR A 513 36.15 -17.98 -11.92
CA THR A 513 36.93 -19.11 -12.44
C THR A 513 37.48 -20.01 -11.34
N THR A 514 37.20 -19.72 -10.07
CA THR A 514 37.85 -20.38 -8.93
C THR A 514 37.00 -21.45 -8.26
N THR A 515 35.69 -21.39 -8.48
CA THR A 515 34.71 -22.27 -7.87
C THR A 515 33.68 -22.69 -8.93
N GLY A 516 32.92 -23.75 -8.67
CA GLY A 516 32.00 -24.33 -9.64
C GLY A 516 30.78 -24.94 -8.95
N SER A 517 29.75 -25.17 -9.76
CA SER A 517 28.45 -25.63 -9.26
C SER A 517 28.50 -27.11 -8.84
N ILE A 518 27.62 -27.49 -7.91
CA ILE A 518 27.64 -28.82 -7.28
C ILE A 518 26.32 -29.55 -7.55
N LEU A 519 26.41 -30.82 -7.94
CA LEU A 519 25.33 -31.79 -7.81
C LEU A 519 25.74 -32.82 -6.74
N ASP A 520 25.02 -32.83 -5.62
CA ASP A 520 25.21 -33.80 -4.56
C ASP A 520 24.09 -34.84 -4.57
N VAL A 521 24.43 -36.07 -4.95
CA VAL A 521 23.47 -37.18 -5.02
C VAL A 521 23.12 -37.73 -3.64
N ASN A 522 23.94 -37.42 -2.61
CA ASN A 522 23.64 -37.66 -1.20
C ASN A 522 23.02 -39.05 -0.88
N GLY A 523 23.58 -40.12 -1.44
CA GLY A 523 23.16 -41.50 -1.20
C GLY A 523 21.91 -41.95 -1.97
N HIS A 524 21.35 -41.08 -2.82
CA HIS A 524 20.16 -41.38 -3.61
C HIS A 524 20.52 -41.70 -5.05
N SER A 525 19.86 -42.74 -5.58
CA SER A 525 20.03 -43.10 -6.99
C SER A 525 19.08 -42.28 -7.86
N LEU A 526 19.56 -41.82 -9.03
CA LEU A 526 18.78 -41.02 -9.96
C LEU A 526 19.04 -41.37 -11.42
N THR A 527 18.02 -41.13 -12.23
CA THR A 527 18.08 -41.22 -13.69
C THR A 527 17.76 -39.84 -14.25
N ILE A 528 18.72 -39.18 -14.88
CA ILE A 528 18.54 -37.84 -15.45
C ILE A 528 18.63 -37.89 -16.98
N GLY A 529 17.87 -37.04 -17.67
CA GLY A 529 17.89 -36.93 -19.13
C GLY A 529 19.27 -36.58 -19.65
N SER A 530 19.80 -35.42 -19.26
CA SER A 530 21.18 -35.06 -19.58
C SER A 530 21.84 -34.17 -18.53
N ILE A 531 23.17 -34.26 -18.48
CA ILE A 531 24.05 -33.32 -17.77
C ILE A 531 24.98 -32.74 -18.83
N SER A 532 25.03 -31.42 -18.91
CA SER A 532 25.82 -30.69 -19.89
C SER A 532 26.41 -29.42 -19.29
N GLY A 533 27.24 -28.69 -20.04
CA GLY A 533 27.81 -27.44 -19.56
C GLY A 533 29.22 -27.14 -20.05
N ASN A 534 29.74 -25.98 -19.67
CA ASN A 534 31.09 -25.52 -19.94
C ASN A 534 31.86 -25.10 -18.68
N ASP A 535 31.30 -25.33 -17.49
CA ASP A 535 31.99 -25.13 -16.22
C ASP A 535 32.88 -26.33 -15.89
N THR A 536 34.19 -26.14 -16.04
CA THR A 536 35.22 -27.15 -15.73
C THR A 536 35.44 -27.36 -14.24
N ASN A 537 34.90 -26.48 -13.40
CA ASN A 537 34.99 -26.59 -11.94
C ASN A 537 33.73 -27.22 -11.33
N ALA A 538 32.73 -27.57 -12.15
CA ALA A 538 31.54 -28.23 -11.66
C ALA A 538 31.86 -29.62 -11.08
N VAL A 539 31.21 -29.95 -9.96
CA VAL A 539 31.46 -31.18 -9.20
C VAL A 539 30.18 -31.99 -9.09
N ILE A 540 30.27 -33.28 -9.41
CA ILE A 540 29.25 -34.27 -9.06
C ILE A 540 29.82 -35.13 -7.93
N LYS A 541 29.13 -35.19 -6.80
CA LYS A 541 29.59 -35.91 -5.62
C LYS A 541 28.48 -36.70 -4.95
N ASN A 542 28.89 -37.61 -4.08
CA ASN A 542 28.02 -38.28 -3.12
C ASN A 542 28.55 -37.98 -1.72
N SER A 543 27.85 -37.12 -0.96
CA SER A 543 28.25 -36.81 0.42
C SER A 543 27.79 -37.85 1.46
N SER A 544 26.91 -38.77 1.07
CA SER A 544 26.43 -39.84 1.96
C SER A 544 27.41 -41.00 2.03
N ALA A 545 27.36 -41.74 3.14
CA ALA A 545 28.05 -43.02 3.27
C ALA A 545 27.35 -44.16 2.51
N GLN A 546 26.10 -43.95 2.05
CA GLN A 546 25.37 -44.90 1.23
C GLN A 546 25.76 -44.74 -0.24
N ASP A 547 25.91 -45.87 -0.94
CA ASP A 547 26.19 -45.87 -2.38
C ASP A 547 24.99 -45.33 -3.17
N ALA A 548 25.27 -44.62 -4.26
CA ALA A 548 24.27 -44.03 -5.14
C ALA A 548 24.62 -44.30 -6.61
N ILE A 549 23.60 -44.56 -7.44
CA ILE A 549 23.76 -44.75 -8.88
C ILE A 549 23.25 -43.52 -9.61
N LEU A 550 24.11 -42.90 -10.42
CA LEU A 550 23.74 -41.84 -11.35
C LEU A 550 23.66 -42.41 -12.77
N THR A 551 22.47 -42.42 -13.34
CA THR A 551 22.23 -42.81 -14.74
C THR A 551 21.93 -41.56 -15.56
N THR A 552 22.62 -41.37 -16.69
CA THR A 552 22.43 -40.20 -17.58
C THR A 552 22.27 -40.63 -19.04
N GLY A 553 21.60 -39.83 -19.87
CA GLY A 553 21.72 -39.94 -21.34
C GLY A 553 20.97 -41.12 -21.97
N LEU A 554 19.87 -41.58 -21.37
CA LEU A 554 19.09 -42.71 -21.91
C LEU A 554 18.45 -42.43 -23.30
N TYR A 555 18.36 -41.16 -23.73
CA TYR A 555 17.68 -40.78 -24.98
C TYR A 555 18.36 -39.67 -25.81
N ASP A 556 19.54 -39.19 -25.42
CA ASP A 556 20.24 -38.11 -26.13
C ASP A 556 21.66 -38.56 -26.53
N TYR A 557 21.93 -38.62 -27.84
CA TYR A 557 23.20 -39.13 -28.40
C TYR A 557 24.34 -38.10 -28.35
N GLY A 558 24.10 -36.89 -27.83
CA GLY A 558 25.10 -35.80 -27.75
C GLY A 558 25.88 -35.72 -26.43
N VAL A 559 25.68 -36.66 -25.51
CA VAL A 559 26.23 -36.59 -24.13
C VAL A 559 27.73 -36.92 -24.16
N PHE A 560 28.56 -35.97 -23.72
CA PHE A 560 30.03 -36.02 -23.58
C PHE A 560 30.93 -35.55 -24.74
N ALA A 561 30.48 -34.65 -25.63
CA ALA A 561 31.39 -34.02 -26.58
C ALA A 561 32.36 -33.01 -25.91
N GLY A 562 33.52 -33.49 -25.44
CA GLY A 562 34.74 -32.69 -25.22
C GLY A 562 34.98 -32.05 -23.85
N GLN A 563 34.35 -32.50 -22.76
CA GLN A 563 34.47 -31.88 -21.43
C GLN A 563 34.84 -32.91 -20.33
N SER A 564 35.74 -32.54 -19.41
CA SER A 564 36.11 -33.34 -18.23
C SER A 564 35.47 -32.75 -16.96
N TYR A 565 34.61 -33.51 -16.29
CA TYR A 565 34.03 -33.16 -14.98
C TYR A 565 34.83 -33.77 -13.83
N GLN A 566 34.88 -33.11 -12.66
CA GLN A 566 35.56 -33.63 -11.47
C GLN A 566 34.61 -34.52 -10.65
N TYR A 567 35.07 -35.74 -10.32
CA TYR A 567 34.35 -36.71 -9.50
C TYR A 567 35.15 -36.98 -8.22
N ASP A 568 34.64 -36.54 -7.07
CA ASP A 568 35.42 -36.56 -5.81
C ASP A 568 35.32 -37.88 -5.03
N SER A 569 34.35 -38.75 -5.32
CA SER A 569 34.26 -40.10 -4.73
C SER A 569 33.16 -40.97 -5.35
N PHE A 570 33.44 -41.62 -6.48
CA PHE A 570 32.72 -42.83 -6.92
C PHE A 570 33.64 -44.03 -6.64
N LEU A 571 33.62 -44.56 -5.41
CA LEU A 571 34.55 -45.62 -5.01
C LEU A 571 33.84 -46.80 -4.36
N GLN A 572 33.64 -47.84 -5.18
CA GLN A 572 33.45 -49.23 -4.76
C GLN A 572 34.48 -49.62 -3.68
N ARG A 573 34.02 -50.00 -2.49
CA ARG A 573 34.76 -50.93 -1.62
C ARG A 573 33.82 -51.87 -0.89
N GLY A 574 33.62 -53.05 -1.48
CA GLY A 574 33.04 -54.20 -0.80
C GLY A 574 32.86 -55.38 -1.73
N ALA A 575 33.88 -56.25 -1.82
CA ALA A 575 33.87 -57.59 -2.44
C ALA A 575 33.38 -57.71 -3.90
N MET A 576 34.24 -58.24 -4.77
CA MET A 576 33.96 -58.59 -6.18
C MET A 576 32.50 -59.00 -6.46
N ARG A 577 31.69 -58.04 -6.90
CA ARG A 577 30.49 -58.23 -7.70
C ARG A 577 30.37 -57.03 -8.63
N ALA A 578 30.12 -57.32 -9.90
CA ALA A 578 29.81 -56.35 -10.93
C ALA A 578 28.63 -55.48 -10.49
N ASP A 579 28.51 -54.30 -11.08
CA ASP A 579 27.36 -53.38 -11.01
C ASP A 579 27.65 -52.07 -10.24
N ALA A 580 28.49 -51.24 -10.87
CA ALA A 580 28.32 -49.79 -10.88
C ALA A 580 28.75 -49.32 -12.29
N VAL A 581 27.77 -49.09 -13.16
CA VAL A 581 27.98 -48.72 -14.57
C VAL A 581 27.56 -47.27 -14.73
N VAL A 582 28.50 -46.39 -15.09
CA VAL A 582 28.15 -45.15 -15.80
C VAL A 582 27.70 -45.62 -17.18
N SER A 583 26.39 -45.82 -17.36
CA SER A 583 25.83 -46.23 -18.65
C SER A 583 25.70 -44.98 -19.52
N SER A 584 26.80 -44.54 -20.12
CA SER A 584 26.72 -43.58 -21.22
C SER A 584 26.41 -44.32 -22.52
N ALA A 585 25.53 -43.75 -23.35
CA ALA A 585 25.46 -44.14 -24.75
C ALA A 585 26.85 -43.87 -25.38
N LEU A 586 27.44 -44.91 -25.97
CA LEU A 586 28.80 -44.99 -26.50
C LEU A 586 29.25 -43.80 -27.37
N GLY A 587 30.47 -43.30 -27.11
CA GLY A 587 31.27 -42.52 -28.07
C GLY A 587 32.24 -41.50 -27.45
N ASP A 588 33.50 -41.89 -27.30
CA ASP A 588 34.68 -41.03 -27.07
C ASP A 588 34.79 -40.20 -25.77
N ILE A 589 35.15 -40.87 -24.67
CA ILE A 589 35.92 -40.25 -23.58
C ILE A 589 37.40 -40.62 -23.77
N THR A 590 38.21 -39.61 -24.11
CA THR A 590 39.66 -39.74 -24.33
C THR A 590 40.37 -40.20 -23.06
N ARG A 591 41.19 -41.26 -23.19
CA ARG A 591 42.00 -41.87 -22.11
C ARG A 591 42.74 -40.83 -21.26
N GLN A 592 42.35 -40.65 -20.00
CA GLN A 592 43.31 -40.33 -18.93
C GLN A 592 43.82 -41.64 -18.33
N ALA A 593 45.14 -41.77 -18.25
CA ALA A 593 45.83 -42.97 -17.80
C ALA A 593 45.43 -43.31 -16.36
N GLY A 594 44.82 -44.48 -16.16
CA GLY A 594 44.56 -45.05 -14.84
C GLY A 594 43.19 -45.70 -14.64
N LEU A 595 42.21 -45.43 -15.51
CA LEU A 595 40.86 -46.00 -15.42
C LEU A 595 40.71 -47.19 -16.38
N ALA A 596 40.49 -48.39 -15.82
CA ALA A 596 40.09 -49.57 -16.58
C ALA A 596 38.58 -49.53 -16.82
N LEU A 597 38.17 -49.41 -18.09
CA LEU A 597 36.80 -49.70 -18.54
C LEU A 597 36.68 -51.20 -18.81
N ILE A 598 35.65 -51.84 -18.29
CA ILE A 598 35.21 -53.17 -18.73
C ILE A 598 33.98 -52.96 -19.62
N PRO A 599 34.06 -53.15 -20.94
CA PRO A 599 32.89 -53.15 -21.82
C PRO A 599 32.00 -54.33 -21.45
N GLN A 600 30.68 -54.13 -21.44
CA GLN A 600 29.69 -55.17 -21.11
C GLN A 600 29.58 -56.31 -22.14
N PHE A 601 30.50 -56.43 -23.10
CA PHE A 601 30.60 -57.57 -24.02
C PHE A 601 32.07 -57.91 -24.30
N ALA A 602 32.75 -58.47 -23.32
CA ALA A 602 34.11 -59.00 -23.51
C ALA A 602 34.19 -60.47 -23.09
N ASP A 603 33.32 -61.30 -23.67
CA ASP A 603 33.66 -62.72 -23.82
C ASP A 603 34.02 -63.00 -25.29
N ARG A 604 35.32 -63.23 -25.49
CA ARG A 604 35.99 -63.80 -26.68
C ARG A 604 35.24 -63.67 -28.01
N LEU A 605 35.42 -62.53 -28.68
CA LEU A 605 35.25 -62.49 -30.14
C LEU A 605 36.47 -63.15 -30.79
N VAL A 606 36.28 -64.33 -31.36
CA VAL A 606 37.24 -64.96 -32.28
C VAL A 606 37.07 -64.28 -33.64
N PRO A 607 38.13 -63.73 -34.27
CA PRO A 607 37.98 -63.02 -35.53
C PRO A 607 37.82 -64.01 -36.70
N GLU A 608 36.71 -63.93 -37.43
CA GLU A 608 36.58 -64.50 -38.78
C GLU A 608 36.37 -63.40 -39.85
N PRO A 609 36.80 -63.62 -41.12
CA PRO A 609 37.03 -62.55 -42.09
C PRO A 609 35.79 -62.11 -42.90
N SER A 610 34.56 -62.35 -42.44
CA SER A 610 33.34 -62.15 -43.25
C SER A 610 32.33 -61.13 -42.69
N GLY A 611 32.64 -60.41 -41.62
CA GLY A 611 31.89 -59.20 -41.23
C GLY A 611 30.48 -59.44 -40.66
N MET A 612 30.18 -60.64 -40.15
CA MET A 612 29.03 -60.88 -39.27
C MET A 612 29.46 -61.70 -38.05
N ALA A 613 29.01 -61.31 -36.86
CA ALA A 613 29.20 -62.08 -35.63
C ALA A 613 27.84 -62.55 -35.08
N GLN A 614 27.80 -63.80 -34.62
CA GLN A 614 26.65 -64.43 -33.98
C GLN A 614 26.97 -64.68 -32.51
N ASN A 615 26.08 -64.31 -31.60
CA ASN A 615 26.23 -64.65 -30.19
C ASN A 615 25.75 -66.09 -29.90
N GLY A 616 26.07 -66.63 -28.72
CA GLY A 616 25.63 -67.96 -28.27
C GLY A 616 24.10 -68.12 -28.09
N GLN A 617 23.30 -67.11 -28.46
CA GLN A 617 21.83 -67.14 -28.49
C GLN A 617 21.25 -66.91 -29.90
N GLY A 618 22.07 -66.94 -30.95
CA GLY A 618 21.61 -66.98 -32.34
C GLY A 618 21.26 -65.62 -32.97
N ILE A 619 21.58 -64.50 -32.34
CA ILE A 619 21.33 -63.15 -32.89
C ILE A 619 22.53 -62.70 -33.71
N TRP A 620 22.27 -62.18 -34.92
CA TRP A 620 23.26 -61.66 -35.86
C TRP A 620 23.36 -60.14 -35.78
N VAL A 621 24.58 -59.60 -35.64
CA VAL A 621 24.84 -58.15 -35.65
C VAL A 621 25.76 -57.78 -36.80
N ARG A 622 25.41 -56.72 -37.54
CA ARG A 622 26.20 -56.13 -38.64
C ARG A 622 26.79 -54.80 -38.19
N THR A 623 28.11 -54.66 -38.24
CA THR A 623 28.82 -53.40 -38.00
C THR A 623 28.91 -52.59 -39.30
N LEU A 624 28.36 -51.37 -39.33
CA LEU A 624 28.52 -50.42 -40.44
C LEU A 624 29.66 -49.45 -40.10
N TYR A 625 30.72 -49.46 -40.90
CA TYR A 625 31.77 -48.43 -40.83
C TYR A 625 31.42 -47.26 -41.74
N GLY A 626 31.17 -46.08 -41.17
CA GLY A 626 31.22 -44.81 -41.89
C GLY A 626 32.60 -44.20 -41.77
N GLN A 627 33.39 -44.21 -42.84
CA GLN A 627 34.63 -43.43 -42.91
C GLN A 627 34.28 -41.94 -43.11
N GLN A 628 34.74 -41.09 -42.21
CA GLN A 628 34.71 -39.64 -42.40
C GLN A 628 36.00 -39.21 -43.09
N GLU A 629 35.96 -39.02 -44.42
CA GLU A 629 37.00 -38.24 -45.13
C GLU A 629 36.67 -36.75 -44.99
N ASN A 630 37.37 -36.05 -44.11
CA ASN A 630 37.37 -34.59 -44.07
C ASN A 630 38.32 -34.05 -45.13
N GLN A 631 37.82 -33.53 -46.25
CA GLN A 631 38.33 -32.34 -46.95
C GLN A 631 37.24 -31.69 -47.82
N GLY A 632 36.87 -30.43 -47.51
CA GLY A 632 36.20 -29.51 -48.44
C GLY A 632 34.89 -28.88 -47.93
N ASP A 633 34.86 -27.55 -47.89
CA ASP A 633 33.67 -26.74 -47.61
C ASP A 633 32.59 -26.94 -48.69
N GLY A 634 31.49 -27.59 -48.34
CA GLY A 634 30.31 -27.71 -49.19
C GLY A 634 29.17 -28.51 -48.55
N ALA A 635 27.94 -27.98 -48.61
CA ALA A 635 26.75 -28.68 -48.15
C ALA A 635 26.48 -29.93 -49.01
N THR A 636 26.34 -31.10 -48.38
CA THR A 636 26.00 -32.35 -49.10
C THR A 636 24.81 -33.06 -48.46
N ASN A 637 23.80 -33.30 -49.30
CA ASN A 637 22.61 -34.11 -49.01
C ASN A 637 22.98 -35.60 -48.91
N ALA A 638 22.39 -36.31 -47.96
CA ALA A 638 22.56 -37.75 -47.82
C ALA A 638 21.98 -38.51 -49.02
N ALA A 639 22.81 -39.27 -49.72
CA ALA A 639 22.38 -40.24 -50.73
C ALA A 639 22.33 -41.64 -50.11
N TRP A 640 21.14 -42.22 -50.05
CA TRP A 640 20.93 -43.62 -49.67
C TRP A 640 21.17 -44.53 -50.88
N LYS A 641 22.06 -45.52 -50.73
CA LYS A 641 22.08 -46.70 -51.61
C LYS A 641 21.57 -47.90 -50.82
N ALA A 642 20.44 -48.44 -51.27
CA ALA A 642 19.86 -49.68 -50.78
C ALA A 642 20.60 -50.88 -51.36
N THR A 643 20.97 -51.82 -50.49
CA THR A 643 20.96 -53.28 -50.71
C THR A 643 20.90 -53.99 -49.38
#